data_AF-A0A812WFQ5-F1
#
_entry.id   AF-A0A812WFQ5-F1
#
_cell.length_a   1.000
_cell.length_b   1.000
_cell.length_c   1.000
_cell.angle_alpha   90.00
_cell.angle_beta   90.00
_cell.angle_gamma   90.00
#
_symmetry.space_group_name_H-M   'P 1'
#
loop_
_entity.id
_entity.type
_entity.pdbx_description
1 polymer ?
#
loop_
_entity_poly.entity_id
_entity_poly.type
_entity_poly.pdbx_seq_one_letter_code
_entity_poly.pdbx_strand_id
1 'polypeptide(L)'
;MPIVIPNQGEDSRPVPKQVQCLENGTDLFKMFEVDMNKFDSSQVRKSYHKMATFVHPDKLGREPTDADRARFTKLKQAYTVLNDEQLRAVYRQHCFGIAGSGGCAPQGHETALSKALEMARELRKMGEERALVLYKARLQIGPIREHAGKSLLEKYLPEVSGGKHKMGCAGVLVTPTVLDSTSGQTWDTILQENPWLKTTNLVAKPDQLIKRRGKAGLIAVNKTFDEAKQWVMDRMCKEQQVEHVTGQLNHFLIEPFVPHKQEQEHYICMLSHRYHDEILFYHEGGVDVGDVDAKAEKLELPFGEKLTEAIVLEKLLSKMPAAKKANMASFVLSLYKFYTDLHFAYLEINPLVMLDDNTVIPLDMAAKIDETANFLCAQKWGELDWPPPFGRAAYPEEALIRDMDGRTGASLKLTILNEKGRVWTMVAGGGASVVYADTVADYGMGSELANYGEYSGAPSTEETFVYAKTLLSLMMKYKHPDGKFLIIGGGIANFTDVAATFTGLIKALQEYAEDIKEHKIKILIRRAGPNYLEGLRKVKAASDKLGLGIKVYGPETHITAVIPMALGKIQALPEPDLSAPCGPPVRKMIDLKGKKPTPKGHPAPPAGTKHTLVTATPETTSIVYGMQNRAVQGMLDFDFMCKRKKPSVDAMVFPFSGSLNVKFYWGTEEVLMPVYTTTKEAVQKHPNASVFVNFASFRSVHETSMEAMNYSNLKTIAIIAEGVPEQQTRDIIKVAEKKGVGIIGPATVGGIKPGCLRIGNTGGMLDNIVMSRLYRPGSVAYVSKSGGMSNELNNIVCRNSDGVYEGVAIGGDRYPGSRFLDHFLRYQDDANAKMLLLLGEVGGLDEYDLIDAVKKGRITKPVVAWCVGTCASCFTTEVQFGHAGAQARGDMETAAAKNKAMKEAGFHVPDSFDKLPEMINKVYTDLVEAGEIVETPEGETPQVPMDYTWAKKLGMVRKPANFISSISDDRGEELTYCGMSISDVFSKDIGIGGVLSLLWFRRQLPAYCTKFIEMILMVTADHGPAVSGAHNTIVTARAGKDLVSSLCSGLLTIGPRFGGALDDAARMFADAQGSGVAPKDWIEKMKKSNQLIMGIGHRIKSLANPDQRVEIIKGFAKKHFNNTPVLDYALAVEQITTRKRANLILNVDGCIAVSFVDMIRSCGAFSKEECDDLMAFGCLNGLFVLGRSIGFIGHYLDQLRLKQPLYRHPWDDITYIQELAGQGPE
;
A
#
# COMPACT_ATOMS: atom_id res chain seq x y z
N MET A 1 -46.58 33.96 26.91
CA MET A 1 -47.45 33.49 25.81
C MET A 1 -46.92 32.16 25.30
N PRO A 2 -47.66 31.05 25.45
CA PRO A 2 -47.29 29.78 24.86
C PRO A 2 -47.77 29.74 23.40
N ILE A 3 -46.91 29.35 22.48
CA ILE A 3 -47.36 28.80 21.19
C ILE A 3 -47.55 27.31 21.43
N VAL A 4 -48.81 26.93 21.55
CA VAL A 4 -49.31 25.56 21.55
C VAL A 4 -49.03 24.96 20.17
N ILE A 5 -48.33 23.84 20.11
CA ILE A 5 -48.37 22.93 18.96
C ILE A 5 -49.15 21.69 19.43
N PRO A 6 -50.19 21.24 18.70
CA PRO A 6 -51.17 20.30 19.23
C PRO A 6 -50.68 18.86 19.25
N ASN A 7 -51.19 18.09 20.22
CA ASN A 7 -51.24 16.63 20.17
C ASN A 7 -51.82 16.18 18.82
N GLN A 8 -50.97 15.57 17.98
CA GLN A 8 -51.45 14.61 17.00
C GLN A 8 -51.35 13.22 17.63
N GLY A 9 -52.51 12.56 17.71
CA GLY A 9 -52.68 11.24 18.29
C GLY A 9 -51.89 10.15 17.58
N GLU A 10 -51.97 8.97 18.16
CA GLU A 10 -51.45 7.70 17.63
C GLU A 10 -51.53 7.65 16.10
N ASP A 11 -50.37 7.74 15.46
CA ASP A 11 -50.20 7.46 14.05
C ASP A 11 -50.36 5.95 13.84
N SER A 12 -51.61 5.49 13.87
CA SER A 12 -52.03 4.16 13.46
C SER A 12 -51.99 4.05 11.93
N ARG A 13 -50.83 4.38 11.33
CA ARG A 13 -50.55 4.06 9.94
C ARG A 13 -50.64 2.54 9.80
N PRO A 14 -51.58 2.00 9.00
CA PRO A 14 -51.69 0.57 8.79
C PRO A 14 -50.35 0.05 8.26
N VAL A 15 -49.73 -0.88 8.98
CA VAL A 15 -48.50 -1.54 8.53
C VAL A 15 -48.78 -2.14 7.14
N PRO A 16 -48.04 -1.78 6.08
CA PRO A 16 -48.29 -2.31 4.75
C PRO A 16 -48.30 -3.84 4.78
N LYS A 17 -49.19 -4.49 4.02
CA LYS A 17 -49.26 -5.96 3.94
C LYS A 17 -47.87 -6.60 3.69
N GLN A 18 -47.04 -5.93 2.89
CA GLN A 18 -45.65 -6.34 2.59
C GLN A 18 -44.77 -6.43 3.85
N VAL A 19 -44.96 -5.53 4.82
CA VAL A 19 -44.24 -5.52 6.09
C VAL A 19 -44.81 -6.59 7.04
N GLN A 20 -46.10 -6.90 6.95
CA GLN A 20 -46.71 -8.02 7.70
C GLN A 20 -46.23 -9.38 7.19
N CYS A 21 -45.89 -9.50 5.90
CA CYS A 21 -45.30 -10.71 5.31
C CYS A 21 -43.92 -11.10 5.89
N LEU A 22 -43.22 -10.18 6.57
CA LEU A 22 -41.92 -10.45 7.22
C LEU A 22 -42.04 -11.49 8.36
N GLU A 23 -43.24 -11.70 8.89
CA GLU A 23 -43.49 -12.61 10.02
C GLU A 23 -43.87 -14.04 9.58
N ASN A 24 -44.30 -14.22 8.33
CA ASN A 24 -44.94 -15.46 7.86
C ASN A 24 -44.13 -16.26 6.82
N GLY A 25 -42.82 -16.01 6.70
CA GLY A 25 -41.94 -16.77 5.80
C GLY A 25 -42.36 -16.72 4.32
N THR A 26 -42.68 -15.52 3.82
CA THR A 26 -43.26 -15.33 2.47
C THR A 26 -42.20 -15.20 1.36
N ASP A 27 -42.60 -15.46 0.12
CA ASP A 27 -41.82 -15.24 -1.11
C ASP A 27 -41.26 -13.80 -1.21
N LEU A 28 -39.92 -13.69 -1.32
CA LEU A 28 -39.23 -12.41 -1.39
C LEU A 28 -39.60 -11.59 -2.64
N PHE A 29 -39.85 -12.23 -3.79
CA PHE A 29 -40.22 -11.52 -5.02
C PHE A 29 -41.58 -10.85 -4.89
N LYS A 30 -42.54 -11.55 -4.28
CA LYS A 30 -43.85 -10.99 -3.94
C LYS A 30 -43.75 -9.91 -2.87
N MET A 31 -42.89 -10.09 -1.87
CA MET A 31 -42.68 -9.11 -0.80
C MET A 31 -42.16 -7.77 -1.35
N PHE A 32 -41.24 -7.81 -2.32
CA PHE A 32 -40.69 -6.59 -2.94
C PHE A 32 -41.48 -6.11 -4.17
N GLU A 33 -42.54 -6.83 -4.57
CA GLU A 33 -43.34 -6.57 -5.78
C GLU A 33 -42.53 -6.56 -7.08
N VAL A 34 -41.55 -7.48 -7.19
CA VAL A 34 -40.67 -7.58 -8.36
C VAL A 34 -40.92 -8.87 -9.11
N ASP A 35 -41.06 -8.78 -10.43
CA ASP A 35 -41.26 -9.95 -11.29
C ASP A 35 -39.99 -10.81 -11.33
N MET A 36 -40.14 -12.11 -11.02
CA MET A 36 -39.04 -13.06 -11.02
C MET A 36 -38.46 -13.27 -12.44
N ASN A 37 -39.29 -13.20 -13.48
CA ASN A 37 -38.91 -13.45 -14.88
C ASN A 37 -38.43 -12.19 -15.62
N LYS A 38 -38.72 -11.00 -15.08
CA LYS A 38 -38.30 -9.69 -15.63
C LYS A 38 -37.73 -8.80 -14.52
N PHE A 39 -36.63 -9.27 -13.92
CA PHE A 39 -36.09 -8.68 -12.70
C PHE A 39 -35.36 -7.34 -12.95
N ASP A 40 -35.74 -6.30 -12.20
CA ASP A 40 -35.08 -4.98 -12.19
C ASP A 40 -34.63 -4.64 -10.76
N SER A 41 -33.31 -4.48 -10.55
CA SER A 41 -32.72 -4.14 -9.24
C SER A 41 -33.12 -2.75 -8.75
N SER A 42 -33.50 -1.83 -9.66
CA SER A 42 -33.98 -0.49 -9.30
C SER A 42 -35.33 -0.56 -8.56
N GLN A 43 -36.18 -1.53 -8.88
CA GLN A 43 -37.47 -1.75 -8.21
C GLN A 43 -37.29 -2.32 -6.81
N VAL A 44 -36.33 -3.25 -6.63
CA VAL A 44 -35.97 -3.78 -5.31
C VAL A 44 -35.50 -2.67 -4.36
N ARG A 45 -34.66 -1.74 -4.85
CA ARG A 45 -34.22 -0.57 -4.07
C ARG A 45 -35.37 0.35 -3.68
N LYS A 46 -36.26 0.69 -4.63
CA LYS A 46 -37.44 1.53 -4.36
C LYS A 46 -38.36 0.90 -3.32
N SER A 47 -38.62 -0.40 -3.45
CA SER A 47 -39.46 -1.16 -2.54
C SER A 47 -38.82 -1.29 -1.15
N TYR A 48 -37.51 -1.54 -1.07
CA TYR A 48 -36.74 -1.52 0.19
C TYR A 48 -36.89 -0.19 0.92
N HIS A 49 -36.64 0.94 0.25
CA HIS A 49 -36.72 2.26 0.87
C HIS A 49 -38.14 2.57 1.35
N LYS A 50 -39.16 2.22 0.56
CA LYS A 50 -40.56 2.36 0.94
C LYS A 50 -40.92 1.52 2.17
N MET A 51 -40.45 0.27 2.25
CA MET A 51 -40.72 -0.59 3.40
C MET A 51 -39.92 -0.16 4.64
N ALA A 52 -38.67 0.28 4.46
CA ALA A 52 -37.81 0.76 5.53
C ALA A 52 -38.43 1.97 6.26
N THR A 53 -39.22 2.84 5.62
CA THR A 53 -39.89 3.92 6.35
C THR A 53 -40.88 3.42 7.42
N PHE A 54 -41.36 2.18 7.32
CA PHE A 54 -42.32 1.59 8.26
C PHE A 54 -41.70 0.63 9.28
N VAL A 55 -40.42 0.30 9.17
CA VAL A 55 -39.75 -0.64 10.10
C VAL A 55 -38.38 -0.18 10.56
N HIS A 56 -37.77 0.81 9.91
CA HIS A 56 -36.46 1.31 10.28
C HIS A 56 -36.53 1.98 11.66
N PRO A 57 -35.64 1.60 12.60
CA PRO A 57 -35.58 2.13 13.96
C PRO A 57 -35.77 3.66 14.05
N ASP A 58 -35.04 4.39 13.20
CA ASP A 58 -35.04 5.87 13.21
C ASP A 58 -36.19 6.53 12.44
N LYS A 59 -37.06 5.76 11.77
CA LYS A 59 -38.15 6.29 10.91
C LYS A 59 -39.55 6.08 11.50
N LEU A 60 -39.66 5.28 12.56
CA LEU A 60 -40.93 4.85 13.13
C LEU A 60 -41.66 5.94 13.93
N GLY A 61 -41.03 7.07 14.24
CA GLY A 61 -41.63 8.15 15.05
C GLY A 61 -41.95 7.75 16.51
N ARG A 62 -41.69 6.49 16.87
CA ARG A 62 -41.82 5.86 18.18
C ARG A 62 -40.63 4.92 18.40
N GLU A 63 -40.36 4.56 19.65
CA GLU A 63 -39.34 3.57 19.99
C GLU A 63 -39.62 2.23 19.26
N PRO A 64 -38.62 1.67 18.54
CA PRO A 64 -38.78 0.43 17.81
C PRO A 64 -38.88 -0.77 18.76
N THR A 65 -39.95 -1.56 18.63
CA THR A 65 -40.11 -2.82 19.36
C THR A 65 -39.12 -3.88 18.89
N ASP A 66 -38.96 -4.97 19.63
CA ASP A 66 -38.10 -6.09 19.17
C ASP A 66 -38.67 -6.73 17.91
N ALA A 67 -40.01 -6.72 17.75
CA ALA A 67 -40.67 -7.08 16.51
C ALA A 67 -40.29 -6.12 15.36
N ASP A 68 -40.23 -4.81 15.58
CA ASP A 68 -39.81 -3.83 14.57
C ASP A 68 -38.34 -4.01 14.16
N ARG A 69 -37.45 -4.25 15.14
CA ARG A 69 -36.02 -4.52 14.89
C ARG A 69 -35.83 -5.85 14.16
N ALA A 70 -36.59 -6.88 14.51
CA ALA A 70 -36.60 -8.16 13.81
C ALA A 70 -37.12 -8.02 12.38
N ARG A 71 -38.21 -7.27 12.17
CA ARG A 71 -38.75 -6.94 10.84
C ARG A 71 -37.75 -6.17 10.00
N PHE A 72 -37.07 -5.16 10.55
CA PHE A 72 -36.04 -4.42 9.82
C PHE A 72 -34.82 -5.30 9.47
N THR A 73 -34.42 -6.18 10.39
CA THR A 73 -33.34 -7.14 10.16
C THR A 73 -33.69 -8.10 9.02
N LYS A 74 -34.90 -8.69 9.04
CA LYS A 74 -35.42 -9.54 7.96
C LYS A 74 -35.55 -8.78 6.63
N LEU A 75 -36.01 -7.53 6.65
CA LEU A 75 -36.09 -6.67 5.46
C LEU A 75 -34.70 -6.43 4.85
N LYS A 76 -33.70 -6.14 5.68
CA LYS A 76 -32.30 -5.93 5.25
C LYS A 76 -31.71 -7.22 4.68
N GLN A 77 -31.96 -8.36 5.31
CA GLN A 77 -31.54 -9.67 4.83
C GLN A 77 -32.16 -10.01 3.47
N ALA A 78 -33.46 -9.80 3.32
CA ALA A 78 -34.17 -10.01 2.07
C ALA A 78 -33.68 -9.10 0.94
N TYR A 79 -33.43 -7.82 1.26
CA TYR A 79 -32.84 -6.87 0.32
C TYR A 79 -31.43 -7.30 -0.13
N THR A 80 -30.58 -7.73 0.80
CA THR A 80 -29.24 -8.25 0.47
C THR A 80 -29.33 -9.43 -0.50
N VAL A 81 -30.21 -10.38 -0.24
CA VAL A 81 -30.36 -11.57 -1.09
C VAL A 81 -30.97 -11.24 -2.45
N LEU A 82 -31.97 -10.36 -2.54
CA LEU A 82 -32.55 -10.01 -3.84
C LEU A 82 -31.69 -9.05 -4.67
N ASN A 83 -30.92 -8.17 -4.03
CA ASN A 83 -30.09 -7.18 -4.73
C ASN A 83 -28.77 -7.76 -5.27
N ASP A 84 -28.36 -8.95 -4.79
CA ASP A 84 -27.20 -9.70 -5.27
C ASP A 84 -27.64 -10.84 -6.20
N GLU A 85 -27.04 -10.94 -7.38
CA GLU A 85 -27.46 -11.91 -8.40
C GLU A 85 -27.19 -13.38 -7.99
N GLN A 86 -26.06 -13.65 -7.34
CA GLN A 86 -25.68 -15.00 -6.93
C GLN A 86 -26.54 -15.47 -5.76
N LEU A 87 -26.74 -14.61 -4.75
CA LEU A 87 -27.60 -14.93 -3.62
C LEU A 87 -29.06 -15.10 -4.04
N ARG A 88 -29.52 -14.28 -5.01
CA ARG A 88 -30.85 -14.40 -5.60
C ARG A 88 -31.02 -15.72 -6.35
N ALA A 89 -30.00 -16.19 -7.06
CA ALA A 89 -30.02 -17.48 -7.75
C ALA A 89 -30.15 -18.65 -6.75
N VAL A 90 -29.38 -18.63 -5.66
CA VAL A 90 -29.44 -19.63 -4.58
C VAL A 90 -30.83 -19.65 -3.92
N TYR A 91 -31.36 -18.46 -3.61
CA TYR A 91 -32.70 -18.33 -3.06
C TYR A 91 -33.76 -18.92 -4.00
N ARG A 92 -33.67 -18.64 -5.31
CA ARG A 92 -34.59 -19.20 -6.33
C ARG A 92 -34.50 -20.71 -6.43
N GLN A 93 -33.28 -21.25 -6.45
CA GLN A 93 -33.04 -22.68 -6.54
C GLN A 93 -33.69 -23.43 -5.37
N HIS A 94 -33.53 -22.92 -4.15
CA HIS A 94 -34.06 -23.57 -2.95
C HIS A 94 -35.57 -23.35 -2.75
N CYS A 95 -36.14 -22.21 -3.19
CA CYS A 95 -37.57 -21.95 -3.06
C CYS A 95 -38.42 -22.57 -4.17
N PHE A 96 -37.97 -22.47 -5.42
CA PHE A 96 -38.83 -22.70 -6.59
C PHE A 96 -38.37 -23.89 -7.44
N GLY A 97 -37.14 -24.39 -7.25
CA GLY A 97 -36.58 -25.49 -8.03
C GLY A 97 -36.41 -25.13 -9.51
N ILE A 98 -35.19 -24.92 -9.98
CA ILE A 98 -34.97 -24.76 -11.43
C ILE A 98 -34.89 -26.16 -12.06
N ALA A 99 -35.77 -26.41 -13.03
CA ALA A 99 -35.68 -27.56 -13.93
C ALA A 99 -34.37 -27.47 -14.74
N GLY A 100 -33.41 -28.37 -14.48
CA GLY A 100 -32.19 -28.48 -15.30
C GLY A 100 -30.91 -28.96 -14.60
N SER A 101 -30.85 -29.02 -13.27
CA SER A 101 -29.67 -29.53 -12.56
C SER A 101 -30.07 -30.27 -11.28
N GLY A 102 -29.76 -31.57 -11.20
CA GLY A 102 -29.81 -32.47 -10.02
C GLY A 102 -30.68 -32.00 -8.84
N GLY A 103 -31.91 -32.53 -8.76
CA GLY A 103 -32.97 -32.06 -7.88
C GLY A 103 -32.61 -31.89 -6.40
N CYS A 104 -32.90 -30.70 -5.88
CA CYS A 104 -33.16 -30.47 -4.46
C CYS A 104 -34.65 -30.13 -4.32
N ALA A 105 -35.38 -30.82 -3.44
CA ALA A 105 -36.79 -30.54 -3.20
C ALA A 105 -36.98 -29.09 -2.69
N PRO A 106 -38.09 -28.40 -3.03
CA PRO A 106 -38.38 -27.06 -2.52
C PRO A 106 -38.33 -27.04 -0.99
N GLN A 107 -37.51 -26.16 -0.43
CA GLN A 107 -37.41 -25.91 1.01
C GLN A 107 -38.04 -24.54 1.26
N GLY A 108 -38.82 -24.39 2.34
CA GLY A 108 -39.57 -23.16 2.63
C GLY A 108 -38.72 -21.88 2.55
N HIS A 109 -39.35 -20.74 2.26
CA HIS A 109 -38.66 -19.48 1.96
C HIS A 109 -37.69 -19.00 3.05
N GLU A 110 -37.94 -19.28 4.33
CA GLU A 110 -37.01 -18.96 5.42
C GLU A 110 -35.72 -19.80 5.35
N THR A 111 -35.83 -21.10 5.04
CA THR A 111 -34.66 -21.98 4.87
C THR A 111 -33.83 -21.55 3.67
N ALA A 112 -34.47 -21.19 2.56
CA ALA A 112 -33.78 -20.69 1.37
C ALA A 112 -33.10 -19.33 1.62
N LEU A 113 -33.75 -18.43 2.37
CA LEU A 113 -33.15 -17.16 2.79
C LEU A 113 -31.94 -17.41 3.69
N SER A 114 -32.02 -18.34 4.64
CA SER A 114 -30.90 -18.71 5.50
C SER A 114 -29.71 -19.24 4.71
N LYS A 115 -29.94 -20.14 3.74
CA LYS A 115 -28.88 -20.69 2.87
C LYS A 115 -28.21 -19.61 2.00
N ALA A 116 -29.01 -18.70 1.42
CA ALA A 116 -28.46 -17.58 0.68
C ALA A 116 -27.62 -16.65 1.58
N LEU A 117 -28.05 -16.40 2.83
CA LEU A 117 -27.29 -15.60 3.78
C LEU A 117 -26.03 -16.32 4.30
N GLU A 118 -26.04 -17.65 4.37
CA GLU A 118 -24.87 -18.46 4.70
C GLU A 118 -23.83 -18.36 3.59
N MET A 119 -24.24 -18.51 2.32
CA MET A 119 -23.37 -18.24 1.18
C MET A 119 -22.88 -16.79 1.17
N ALA A 120 -23.67 -15.81 1.60
CA ALA A 120 -23.20 -14.42 1.74
C ALA A 120 -22.10 -14.26 2.80
N ARG A 121 -22.14 -15.06 3.88
CA ARG A 121 -21.06 -15.09 4.90
C ARG A 121 -19.83 -15.82 4.38
N GLU A 122 -20.01 -16.90 3.64
CA GLU A 122 -18.91 -17.61 2.98
C GLU A 122 -18.24 -16.74 1.92
N LEU A 123 -18.99 -16.04 1.08
CA LEU A 123 -18.47 -15.07 0.11
C LEU A 123 -17.76 -13.90 0.80
N ARG A 124 -18.16 -13.51 2.01
CA ARG A 124 -17.44 -12.51 2.81
C ARG A 124 -16.17 -13.05 3.44
N LYS A 125 -16.19 -14.27 4.00
CA LYS A 125 -14.97 -14.94 4.50
C LYS A 125 -13.99 -15.18 3.36
N MET A 126 -14.47 -15.70 2.24
CA MET A 126 -13.73 -15.78 0.99
C MET A 126 -13.37 -14.40 0.46
N GLY A 127 -14.08 -13.33 0.80
CA GLY A 127 -13.75 -11.95 0.42
C GLY A 127 -12.66 -11.32 1.29
N GLU A 128 -12.56 -11.71 2.56
CA GLU A 128 -11.50 -11.34 3.51
C GLU A 128 -10.25 -12.20 3.28
N GLU A 129 -10.42 -13.50 3.01
CA GLU A 129 -9.35 -14.39 2.53
C GLU A 129 -8.96 -14.08 1.08
N ARG A 130 -9.88 -13.67 0.19
CA ARG A 130 -9.53 -13.14 -1.14
C ARG A 130 -8.94 -11.76 -1.07
N ALA A 131 -9.27 -10.92 -0.10
CA ALA A 131 -8.51 -9.70 0.15
C ALA A 131 -7.06 -10.05 0.53
N LEU A 132 -6.82 -11.20 1.16
CA LEU A 132 -5.49 -11.79 1.34
C LEU A 132 -4.89 -12.39 0.04
N VAL A 133 -5.70 -13.00 -0.83
CA VAL A 133 -5.25 -13.63 -2.12
C VAL A 133 -5.11 -12.60 -3.27
N LEU A 134 -5.67 -11.40 -3.15
CA LEU A 134 -5.67 -10.33 -4.16
C LEU A 134 -4.32 -9.60 -4.30
N TYR A 135 -3.31 -9.99 -3.52
CA TYR A 135 -1.99 -9.40 -3.57
C TYR A 135 -0.97 -10.43 -4.04
N LYS A 136 -0.85 -10.56 -5.35
CA LYS A 136 0.32 -11.18 -5.99
C LYS A 136 1.01 -10.09 -6.81
N ALA A 137 2.34 -10.04 -6.63
CA ALA A 137 3.41 -9.71 -7.59
C ALA A 137 3.12 -8.70 -8.72
N ARG A 138 4.06 -7.78 -9.02
CA ARG A 138 4.03 -6.99 -10.27
C ARG A 138 5.28 -7.22 -11.11
N LEU A 139 5.24 -8.13 -12.08
CA LEU A 139 5.84 -7.88 -13.39
C LEU A 139 4.91 -6.92 -14.14
N GLN A 140 5.42 -6.20 -15.14
CA GLN A 140 4.54 -5.42 -15.99
C GLN A 140 3.95 -6.30 -17.08
N ILE A 141 4.78 -6.92 -17.93
CA ILE A 141 4.34 -7.98 -18.84
C ILE A 141 5.03 -9.29 -18.45
N GLY A 142 4.26 -10.22 -17.88
CA GLY A 142 4.76 -11.53 -17.45
C GLY A 142 4.55 -12.59 -18.54
N PRO A 143 5.58 -13.36 -18.95
CA PRO A 143 5.35 -14.57 -19.71
C PRO A 143 4.63 -15.60 -18.84
N ILE A 144 3.68 -16.32 -19.43
CA ILE A 144 3.01 -17.45 -18.78
C ILE A 144 3.43 -18.74 -19.44
N ARG A 145 3.31 -19.85 -18.69
CA ARG A 145 3.46 -21.19 -19.24
C ARG A 145 2.44 -21.46 -20.34
N GLU A 146 2.81 -22.33 -21.28
CA GLU A 146 1.92 -22.77 -22.34
C GLU A 146 0.65 -23.41 -21.77
N HIS A 147 0.80 -24.27 -20.76
CA HIS A 147 -0.33 -24.88 -20.05
C HIS A 147 -1.29 -23.83 -19.49
N ALA A 148 -0.78 -22.79 -18.83
CA ALA A 148 -1.63 -21.75 -18.24
C ALA A 148 -2.40 -20.97 -19.31
N GLY A 149 -1.75 -20.60 -20.42
CA GLY A 149 -2.41 -19.97 -21.56
C GLY A 149 -3.52 -20.83 -22.14
N LYS A 150 -3.22 -22.13 -22.33
CA LYS A 150 -4.16 -23.13 -22.83
C LYS A 150 -5.35 -23.35 -21.90
N SER A 151 -5.12 -23.48 -20.60
CA SER A 151 -6.20 -23.62 -19.61
C SER A 151 -7.13 -22.40 -19.59
N LEU A 152 -6.59 -21.18 -19.74
CA LEU A 152 -7.41 -19.98 -19.87
C LEU A 152 -8.24 -20.01 -21.16
N LEU A 153 -7.64 -20.40 -22.29
CA LEU A 153 -8.34 -20.47 -23.56
C LEU A 153 -9.42 -21.56 -23.54
N GLU A 154 -9.13 -22.74 -23.00
CA GLU A 154 -10.10 -23.83 -22.82
C GLU A 154 -11.31 -23.38 -21.97
N LYS A 155 -11.05 -22.64 -20.88
CA LYS A 155 -12.08 -22.15 -19.98
C LYS A 155 -12.97 -21.07 -20.61
N TYR A 156 -12.38 -20.11 -21.31
CA TYR A 156 -13.10 -18.89 -21.74
C TYR A 156 -13.47 -18.86 -23.22
N LEU A 157 -12.85 -19.67 -24.10
CA LEU A 157 -13.18 -19.70 -25.53
C LEU A 157 -14.67 -20.02 -25.80
N PRO A 158 -15.31 -20.99 -25.10
CA PRO A 158 -16.74 -21.24 -25.27
C PRO A 158 -17.60 -20.02 -24.90
N GLU A 159 -17.24 -19.30 -23.84
CA GLU A 159 -17.95 -18.09 -23.40
C GLU A 159 -17.83 -16.97 -24.45
N VAL A 160 -16.60 -16.63 -24.86
CA VAL A 160 -16.36 -15.52 -25.81
C VAL A 160 -16.81 -15.81 -27.24
N SER A 161 -16.98 -17.10 -27.59
CA SER A 161 -17.50 -17.52 -28.90
C SER A 161 -19.00 -17.79 -28.91
N GLY A 162 -19.69 -17.70 -27.77
CA GLY A 162 -21.10 -18.08 -27.65
C GLY A 162 -21.34 -19.57 -27.92
N GLY A 163 -20.37 -20.43 -27.58
CA GLY A 163 -20.40 -21.89 -27.75
C GLY A 163 -20.04 -22.38 -29.15
N LYS A 164 -19.72 -21.49 -30.09
CA LYS A 164 -19.39 -21.86 -31.48
C LYS A 164 -18.04 -22.55 -31.60
N HIS A 165 -17.08 -22.15 -30.77
CA HIS A 165 -15.73 -22.72 -30.74
C HIS A 165 -15.49 -23.33 -29.36
N LYS A 166 -14.85 -24.49 -29.34
CA LYS A 166 -14.33 -25.12 -28.13
C LYS A 166 -12.85 -25.43 -28.34
N MET A 167 -12.06 -25.34 -27.28
CA MET A 167 -10.68 -25.77 -27.35
C MET A 167 -10.61 -27.29 -27.14
N GLY A 168 -9.63 -27.95 -27.77
CA GLY A 168 -9.18 -29.27 -27.32
C GLY A 168 -8.60 -29.22 -25.90
N CYS A 169 -8.28 -30.38 -25.34
CA CYS A 169 -7.69 -30.50 -23.99
C CYS A 169 -6.41 -29.66 -23.87
N ALA A 170 -6.29 -28.87 -22.79
CA ALA A 170 -5.09 -28.07 -22.49
C ALA A 170 -3.85 -28.92 -22.11
N GLY A 171 -4.03 -30.23 -21.92
CA GLY A 171 -2.99 -31.17 -21.49
C GLY A 171 -2.84 -31.27 -19.97
N VAL A 172 -1.84 -32.03 -19.55
CA VAL A 172 -1.46 -32.20 -18.14
C VAL A 172 -0.05 -31.68 -17.92
N LEU A 173 0.10 -30.79 -16.95
CA LEU A 173 1.41 -30.33 -16.49
C LEU A 173 2.00 -31.34 -15.50
N VAL A 174 3.19 -31.84 -15.82
CA VAL A 174 4.00 -32.76 -15.00
C VAL A 174 5.19 -32.01 -14.44
N THR A 175 5.35 -32.02 -13.12
CA THR A 175 6.42 -31.32 -12.39
C THR A 175 7.28 -32.30 -11.59
N PRO A 176 8.36 -31.89 -10.90
CA PRO A 176 9.23 -32.81 -10.15
C PRO A 176 8.53 -33.47 -8.95
N THR A 177 7.34 -32.99 -8.56
CA THR A 177 6.50 -33.62 -7.52
C THR A 177 6.29 -35.10 -7.78
N VAL A 178 6.18 -35.53 -9.04
CA VAL A 178 6.01 -36.96 -9.39
C VAL A 178 7.19 -37.85 -8.97
N LEU A 179 8.34 -37.26 -8.64
CA LEU A 179 9.51 -37.96 -8.10
C LEU A 179 9.46 -38.10 -6.57
N ASP A 180 8.63 -37.31 -5.89
CA ASP A 180 8.44 -37.32 -4.45
C ASP A 180 7.18 -38.13 -4.10
N SER A 181 7.40 -39.30 -3.51
CA SER A 181 6.32 -40.22 -3.09
C SER A 181 5.46 -39.69 -1.93
N THR A 182 5.89 -38.61 -1.26
CA THR A 182 5.11 -37.92 -0.23
C THR A 182 4.26 -36.78 -0.79
N SER A 183 4.53 -36.37 -2.03
CA SER A 183 3.69 -35.40 -2.72
C SER A 183 2.39 -36.07 -3.17
N GLY A 184 1.25 -35.39 -3.00
CA GLY A 184 -0.06 -35.91 -3.40
C GLY A 184 -0.23 -36.09 -4.93
N GLN A 185 0.80 -35.79 -5.73
CA GLN A 185 0.78 -35.85 -7.19
C GLN A 185 1.81 -36.86 -7.70
N THR A 186 1.38 -38.12 -7.82
CA THR A 186 2.14 -39.22 -8.44
C THR A 186 1.65 -39.50 -9.87
N TRP A 187 2.41 -40.27 -10.64
CA TRP A 187 1.96 -40.73 -11.97
C TRP A 187 0.62 -41.48 -11.92
N ASP A 188 0.33 -42.21 -10.84
CA ASP A 188 -0.93 -42.93 -10.68
C ASP A 188 -2.09 -41.96 -10.44
N THR A 189 -1.90 -40.93 -9.61
CA THR A 189 -2.91 -39.88 -9.42
C THR A 189 -3.16 -39.07 -10.69
N ILE A 190 -2.10 -38.72 -11.44
CA ILE A 190 -2.22 -38.04 -12.74
C ILE A 190 -3.07 -38.86 -13.70
N LEU A 191 -2.84 -40.18 -13.76
CA LEU A 191 -3.59 -41.08 -14.61
C LEU A 191 -5.05 -41.26 -14.15
N GLN A 192 -5.28 -41.28 -12.84
CA GLN A 192 -6.63 -41.38 -12.26
C GLN A 192 -7.47 -40.13 -12.58
N GLU A 193 -6.87 -38.95 -12.48
CA GLU A 193 -7.51 -37.67 -12.81
C GLU A 193 -7.67 -37.47 -14.32
N ASN A 194 -6.80 -38.09 -15.12
CA ASN A 194 -6.75 -37.95 -16.58
C ASN A 194 -6.76 -39.31 -17.30
N PRO A 195 -7.86 -40.08 -17.27
CA PRO A 195 -7.91 -41.42 -17.87
C PRO A 195 -7.63 -41.42 -19.39
N TRP A 196 -7.87 -40.29 -20.06
CA TRP A 196 -7.66 -40.13 -21.50
C TRP A 196 -6.21 -40.37 -21.93
N LEU A 197 -5.23 -40.21 -21.01
CA LEU A 197 -3.81 -40.45 -21.23
C LEU A 197 -3.52 -41.89 -21.74
N LYS A 198 -4.36 -42.87 -21.38
CA LYS A 198 -4.23 -44.27 -21.85
C LYS A 198 -4.99 -44.59 -23.12
N THR A 199 -5.91 -43.72 -23.53
CA THR A 199 -6.86 -44.01 -24.63
C THR A 199 -6.43 -43.43 -25.97
N THR A 200 -5.45 -42.53 -25.96
CA THR A 200 -4.94 -41.85 -27.15
C THR A 200 -3.42 -41.81 -27.11
N ASN A 201 -2.78 -41.69 -28.28
CA ASN A 201 -1.36 -41.38 -28.33
C ASN A 201 -1.15 -39.92 -27.91
N LEU A 202 0.06 -39.59 -27.49
CA LEU A 202 0.39 -38.37 -26.76
C LEU A 202 1.54 -37.62 -27.43
N VAL A 203 1.63 -36.34 -27.08
CA VAL A 203 2.79 -35.47 -27.29
C VAL A 203 3.32 -35.06 -25.93
N ALA A 204 4.63 -35.15 -25.70
CA ALA A 204 5.28 -34.64 -24.49
C ALA A 204 6.35 -33.62 -24.86
N LYS A 205 6.38 -32.48 -24.17
CA LYS A 205 7.32 -31.37 -24.41
C LYS A 205 7.58 -30.57 -23.14
N PRO A 206 8.74 -29.91 -22.97
CA PRO A 206 8.98 -29.06 -21.82
C PRO A 206 8.17 -27.76 -21.92
N ASP A 207 7.67 -27.30 -20.78
CA ASP A 207 6.89 -26.06 -20.62
C ASP A 207 7.63 -25.07 -19.71
N GLN A 208 8.75 -24.55 -20.20
CA GLN A 208 9.66 -23.63 -19.49
C GLN A 208 10.09 -22.45 -20.38
N LEU A 209 9.15 -21.92 -21.18
CA LEU A 209 9.41 -20.80 -22.09
C LEU A 209 10.51 -21.08 -23.16
N ILE A 210 10.73 -22.37 -23.47
CA ILE A 210 11.70 -22.78 -24.49
C ILE A 210 11.05 -22.61 -25.88
N LYS A 211 11.61 -21.74 -26.71
CA LYS A 211 11.22 -21.61 -28.12
C LYS A 211 11.88 -22.69 -28.97
N ARG A 212 11.31 -22.97 -30.15
CA ARG A 212 11.87 -23.90 -31.16
C ARG A 212 12.18 -25.31 -30.63
N ARG A 213 11.36 -25.80 -29.67
CA ARG A 213 11.51 -27.12 -29.03
C ARG A 213 11.67 -28.28 -30.02
N GLY A 214 10.95 -28.24 -31.15
CA GLY A 214 11.06 -29.27 -32.20
C GLY A 214 12.45 -29.36 -32.80
N LYS A 215 13.07 -28.20 -33.12
CA LYS A 215 14.44 -28.13 -33.65
C LYS A 215 15.50 -28.50 -32.61
N ALA A 216 15.20 -28.28 -31.33
CA ALA A 216 16.04 -28.70 -30.21
C ALA A 216 15.91 -30.20 -29.85
N GLY A 217 15.04 -30.97 -30.53
CA GLY A 217 14.80 -32.38 -30.21
C GLY A 217 14.07 -32.60 -28.87
N LEU A 218 13.33 -31.58 -28.41
CA LEU A 218 12.64 -31.57 -27.11
C LEU A 218 11.12 -31.80 -27.24
N ILE A 219 10.69 -32.53 -28.26
CA ILE A 219 9.28 -32.92 -28.44
C ILE A 219 9.23 -34.42 -28.74
N ALA A 220 8.53 -35.17 -27.90
CA ALA A 220 8.13 -36.54 -28.18
C ALA A 220 6.76 -36.54 -28.82
N VAL A 221 6.65 -37.02 -30.06
CA VAL A 221 5.39 -37.01 -30.83
C VAL A 221 4.89 -38.44 -31.01
N ASN A 222 3.56 -38.62 -30.93
CA ASN A 222 2.87 -39.88 -31.20
C ASN A 222 3.37 -41.04 -30.32
N LYS A 223 3.33 -40.86 -29.00
CA LYS A 223 3.79 -41.82 -28.00
C LYS A 223 2.65 -42.38 -27.17
N THR A 224 2.73 -43.64 -26.74
CA THR A 224 1.84 -44.18 -25.70
C THR A 224 2.13 -43.52 -24.35
N PHE A 225 1.24 -43.68 -23.36
CA PHE A 225 1.45 -43.16 -22.00
C PHE A 225 2.80 -43.59 -21.40
N ASP A 226 3.13 -44.88 -21.48
CA ASP A 226 4.35 -45.41 -20.88
C ASP A 226 5.61 -44.89 -21.58
N GLU A 227 5.58 -44.73 -22.90
CA GLU A 227 6.68 -44.12 -23.66
C GLU A 227 6.84 -42.63 -23.34
N ALA A 228 5.74 -41.87 -23.24
CA ALA A 228 5.78 -40.45 -22.89
C ALA A 228 6.27 -40.25 -21.45
N LYS A 229 5.78 -41.06 -20.51
CA LYS A 229 6.25 -41.11 -19.12
C LYS A 229 7.74 -41.38 -19.05
N GLN A 230 8.23 -42.41 -19.75
CA GLN A 230 9.66 -42.72 -19.79
C GLN A 230 10.47 -41.55 -20.37
N TRP A 231 10.01 -40.96 -21.48
CA TRP A 231 10.69 -39.82 -22.12
C TRP A 231 10.80 -38.60 -21.20
N VAL A 232 9.76 -38.31 -20.41
CA VAL A 232 9.75 -37.27 -19.38
C VAL A 232 10.70 -37.62 -18.25
N MET A 233 10.63 -38.84 -17.70
CA MET A 233 11.50 -39.30 -16.61
C MET A 233 12.99 -39.30 -16.99
N ASP A 234 13.30 -39.58 -18.26
CA ASP A 234 14.66 -39.54 -18.78
C ASP A 234 15.25 -38.12 -18.82
N ARG A 235 14.41 -37.07 -18.71
CA ARG A 235 14.81 -35.65 -18.82
C ARG A 235 14.49 -34.83 -17.57
N MET A 236 13.56 -35.28 -16.74
CA MET A 236 13.14 -34.59 -15.52
C MET A 236 14.34 -34.35 -14.60
N CYS A 237 14.49 -33.10 -14.17
CA CYS A 237 15.58 -32.58 -13.36
C CYS A 237 17.00 -32.76 -13.95
N LYS A 238 17.12 -33.00 -15.27
CA LYS A 238 18.42 -33.08 -15.95
C LYS A 238 18.71 -31.78 -16.70
N GLU A 239 19.99 -31.44 -16.79
CA GLU A 239 20.46 -30.30 -17.58
C GLU A 239 20.29 -30.55 -19.07
N GLN A 240 19.86 -29.51 -19.76
CA GLN A 240 19.72 -29.48 -21.20
C GLN A 240 20.31 -28.17 -21.72
N GLN A 241 21.14 -28.27 -22.75
CA GLN A 241 21.58 -27.12 -23.51
C GLN A 241 20.59 -26.86 -24.64
N VAL A 242 20.10 -25.62 -24.74
CA VAL A 242 19.26 -25.12 -25.83
C VAL A 242 19.92 -23.86 -26.36
N GLU A 243 20.37 -23.92 -27.61
CA GLU A 243 21.19 -22.86 -28.23
C GLU A 243 22.41 -22.52 -27.34
N HIS A 244 22.47 -21.32 -26.76
CA HIS A 244 23.56 -20.84 -25.90
C HIS A 244 23.22 -20.88 -24.40
N VAL A 245 22.03 -21.37 -24.05
CA VAL A 245 21.51 -21.38 -22.67
C VAL A 245 21.45 -22.82 -22.15
N THR A 246 21.99 -23.05 -20.95
CA THR A 246 21.91 -24.34 -20.26
C THR A 246 20.99 -24.20 -19.05
N GLY A 247 20.04 -25.13 -18.91
CA GLY A 247 19.10 -25.14 -17.78
C GLY A 247 18.55 -26.53 -17.52
N GLN A 248 18.00 -26.75 -16.32
CA GLN A 248 17.34 -28.01 -15.97
C GLN A 248 15.89 -28.05 -16.47
N LEU A 249 15.49 -29.20 -17.01
CA LEU A 249 14.11 -29.45 -17.41
C LEU A 249 13.31 -30.01 -16.22
N ASN A 250 12.37 -29.24 -15.69
CA ASN A 250 11.58 -29.60 -14.51
C ASN A 250 10.06 -29.50 -14.73
N HIS A 251 9.58 -28.90 -15.82
CA HIS A 251 8.14 -28.86 -16.13
C HIS A 251 7.89 -29.38 -17.54
N PHE A 252 6.98 -30.33 -17.67
CA PHE A 252 6.60 -30.95 -18.93
C PHE A 252 5.10 -30.88 -19.13
N LEU A 253 4.69 -30.64 -20.37
CA LEU A 253 3.30 -30.68 -20.79
C LEU A 253 3.07 -31.94 -21.63
N ILE A 254 2.08 -32.74 -21.22
CA ILE A 254 1.61 -33.93 -21.94
C ILE A 254 0.24 -33.65 -22.52
N GLU A 255 0.09 -33.80 -23.83
CA GLU A 255 -1.13 -33.47 -24.58
C GLU A 255 -1.56 -34.65 -25.48
N PRO A 256 -2.84 -34.74 -25.88
CA PRO A 256 -3.25 -35.69 -26.90
C PRO A 256 -2.51 -35.44 -28.22
N PHE A 257 -2.03 -36.50 -28.86
CA PHE A 257 -1.57 -36.44 -30.24
C PHE A 257 -2.78 -36.29 -31.15
N VAL A 258 -2.72 -35.31 -32.04
CA VAL A 258 -3.78 -35.00 -32.98
C VAL A 258 -3.28 -35.32 -34.39
N PRO A 259 -3.80 -36.38 -35.04
CA PRO A 259 -3.50 -36.63 -36.45
C PRO A 259 -4.07 -35.51 -37.31
N HIS A 260 -3.21 -34.82 -38.05
CA HIS A 260 -3.61 -33.73 -38.96
C HIS A 260 -2.66 -33.66 -40.15
N LYS A 261 -3.07 -32.96 -41.20
CA LYS A 261 -2.27 -32.66 -42.39
C LYS A 261 -1.71 -31.24 -42.31
N GLN A 262 -0.63 -30.96 -43.05
CA GLN A 262 -0.01 -29.63 -43.11
C GLN A 262 -1.01 -28.52 -43.50
N GLU A 263 -1.94 -28.82 -44.41
CA GLU A 263 -3.01 -27.91 -44.85
C GLU A 263 -4.03 -27.52 -43.74
N GLN A 264 -3.94 -28.15 -42.56
CA GLN A 264 -4.74 -27.84 -41.38
C GLN A 264 -3.94 -27.04 -40.33
N GLU A 265 -2.63 -26.87 -40.51
CA GLU A 265 -1.81 -26.03 -39.64
C GLU A 265 -1.88 -24.57 -40.09
N HIS A 266 -2.14 -23.68 -39.16
CA HIS A 266 -2.19 -22.23 -39.37
C HIS A 266 -1.31 -21.53 -38.33
N TYR A 267 -1.02 -20.26 -38.59
CA TYR A 267 -0.30 -19.38 -37.68
C TYR A 267 -1.18 -18.20 -37.32
N ILE A 268 -1.21 -17.83 -36.04
CA ILE A 268 -1.78 -16.56 -35.59
C ILE A 268 -0.94 -15.95 -34.48
N CYS A 269 -0.76 -14.63 -34.55
CA CYS A 269 -0.11 -13.86 -33.50
C CYS A 269 -0.84 -12.52 -33.30
N MET A 270 -0.94 -12.08 -32.04
CA MET A 270 -1.54 -10.83 -31.62
C MET A 270 -0.59 -10.09 -30.68
N LEU A 271 -0.29 -8.83 -31.01
CA LEU A 271 0.67 -8.01 -30.28
C LEU A 271 0.11 -6.61 -30.04
N SER A 272 0.20 -6.14 -28.78
CA SER A 272 -0.22 -4.79 -28.43
C SER A 272 0.90 -3.79 -28.74
N HIS A 273 0.55 -2.73 -29.47
CA HIS A 273 1.35 -1.52 -29.68
C HIS A 273 0.64 -0.29 -29.11
N ARG A 274 1.31 0.86 -29.12
CA ARG A 274 0.79 2.12 -28.58
C ARG A 274 -0.57 2.50 -29.17
N TYR A 275 -0.67 2.53 -30.50
CA TYR A 275 -1.86 3.06 -31.21
C TYR A 275 -2.75 1.99 -31.86
N HIS A 276 -2.29 0.74 -31.93
CA HIS A 276 -3.02 -0.36 -32.56
C HIS A 276 -2.67 -1.69 -31.89
N ASP A 277 -3.48 -2.71 -32.15
CA ASP A 277 -3.10 -4.12 -31.95
C ASP A 277 -2.74 -4.71 -33.32
N GLU A 278 -1.57 -5.33 -33.42
CA GLU A 278 -1.15 -6.03 -34.63
C GLU A 278 -1.66 -7.47 -34.57
N ILE A 279 -2.32 -7.90 -35.64
CA ILE A 279 -2.79 -9.28 -35.83
C ILE A 279 -2.11 -9.85 -37.06
N LEU A 280 -1.37 -10.94 -36.89
CA LEU A 280 -0.69 -11.65 -37.95
C LEU A 280 -1.40 -12.98 -38.20
N PHE A 281 -1.64 -13.33 -39.46
CA PHE A 281 -2.18 -14.64 -39.83
C PHE A 281 -1.44 -15.24 -41.02
N TYR A 282 -1.12 -16.53 -40.94
CA TYR A 282 -0.59 -17.26 -42.09
C TYR A 282 -1.26 -18.62 -42.22
N HIS A 283 -1.67 -18.96 -43.45
CA HIS A 283 -2.49 -20.14 -43.73
C HIS A 283 -1.69 -21.45 -43.76
N GLU A 284 -0.35 -21.39 -43.83
CA GLU A 284 0.55 -22.54 -43.74
C GLU A 284 1.39 -22.42 -42.46
N GLY A 285 0.87 -22.92 -41.33
CA GLY A 285 1.56 -22.92 -40.04
C GLY A 285 2.66 -23.99 -39.93
N GLY A 286 3.16 -24.20 -38.71
CA GLY A 286 4.07 -25.31 -38.38
C GLY A 286 5.50 -24.92 -37.98
N VAL A 287 6.37 -25.93 -37.88
CA VAL A 287 7.78 -25.75 -37.48
C VAL A 287 8.64 -25.12 -38.60
N ASP A 288 8.21 -25.26 -39.86
CA ASP A 288 8.97 -24.87 -41.05
C ASP A 288 8.42 -23.60 -41.75
N VAL A 289 7.68 -22.76 -41.02
CA VAL A 289 7.09 -21.51 -41.55
C VAL A 289 8.16 -20.52 -42.04
N GLY A 290 9.38 -20.59 -41.52
CA GLY A 290 10.47 -19.66 -41.86
C GLY A 290 10.26 -18.29 -41.22
N ASP A 291 10.58 -17.21 -41.94
CA ASP A 291 10.31 -15.84 -41.50
C ASP A 291 8.81 -15.52 -41.67
N VAL A 292 8.04 -15.81 -40.62
CA VAL A 292 6.59 -15.61 -40.62
C VAL A 292 6.21 -14.13 -40.67
N ASP A 293 7.04 -13.24 -40.13
CA ASP A 293 6.81 -11.80 -40.14
C ASP A 293 6.84 -11.23 -41.56
N ALA A 294 7.60 -11.84 -42.47
CA ALA A 294 7.61 -11.47 -43.88
C ALA A 294 6.48 -12.11 -44.71
N LYS A 295 5.96 -13.27 -44.28
CA LYS A 295 5.00 -14.09 -45.04
C LYS A 295 3.53 -13.90 -44.63
N ALA A 296 3.29 -13.60 -43.36
CA ALA A 296 1.96 -13.47 -42.79
C ALA A 296 1.22 -12.25 -43.33
N GLU A 297 -0.10 -12.39 -43.47
CA GLU A 297 -0.99 -11.26 -43.65
C GLU A 297 -1.02 -10.46 -42.34
N LYS A 298 -0.87 -9.14 -42.43
CA LYS A 298 -0.81 -8.23 -41.28
C LYS A 298 -2.03 -7.32 -41.23
N LEU A 299 -2.59 -7.18 -40.04
CA LEU A 299 -3.63 -6.21 -39.74
C LEU A 299 -3.22 -5.37 -38.53
N GLU A 300 -3.01 -4.08 -38.74
CA GLU A 300 -2.92 -3.11 -37.65
C GLU A 300 -4.34 -2.60 -37.33
N LEU A 301 -4.95 -3.12 -36.26
CA LEU A 301 -6.27 -2.68 -35.81
C LEU A 301 -6.12 -1.49 -34.85
N PRO A 302 -6.56 -0.26 -35.22
CA PRO A 302 -6.42 0.89 -34.34
C PRO A 302 -7.08 0.66 -32.97
N PHE A 303 -6.44 1.13 -31.90
CA PHE A 303 -6.87 0.85 -30.54
C PHE A 303 -8.29 1.37 -30.31
N GLY A 304 -9.17 0.51 -29.77
CA GLY A 304 -10.57 0.80 -29.48
C GLY A 304 -11.50 0.79 -30.71
N GLU A 305 -11.01 0.41 -31.89
CA GLU A 305 -11.87 -0.02 -32.99
C GLU A 305 -12.31 -1.48 -32.81
N LYS A 306 -13.44 -1.84 -33.43
CA LYS A 306 -13.97 -3.20 -33.36
C LYS A 306 -13.43 -4.01 -34.53
N LEU A 307 -12.81 -5.15 -34.24
CA LEU A 307 -12.53 -6.16 -35.26
C LEU A 307 -13.87 -6.71 -35.79
N THR A 308 -14.05 -6.73 -37.10
CA THR A 308 -15.27 -7.24 -37.75
C THR A 308 -14.93 -8.38 -38.69
N GLU A 309 -15.92 -9.25 -38.95
CA GLU A 309 -15.74 -10.41 -39.84
C GLU A 309 -15.29 -9.99 -41.24
N ALA A 310 -15.85 -8.90 -41.79
CA ALA A 310 -15.47 -8.37 -43.09
C ALA A 310 -13.98 -8.01 -43.16
N ILE A 311 -13.46 -7.31 -42.15
CA ILE A 311 -12.04 -6.93 -42.07
C ILE A 311 -11.16 -8.18 -42.02
N VAL A 312 -11.52 -9.17 -41.20
CA VAL A 312 -10.75 -10.41 -41.07
C VAL A 312 -10.73 -11.19 -42.39
N LEU A 313 -11.88 -11.33 -43.05
CA LEU A 313 -12.00 -12.02 -44.34
C LEU A 313 -11.18 -11.36 -45.44
N GLU A 314 -11.17 -10.03 -45.50
CA GLU A 314 -10.47 -9.25 -46.52
C GLU A 314 -8.97 -9.20 -46.25
N LYS A 315 -8.55 -8.87 -45.02
CA LYS A 315 -7.16 -8.53 -44.71
C LYS A 315 -6.33 -9.71 -44.25
N LEU A 316 -6.90 -10.63 -43.45
CA LEU A 316 -6.13 -11.72 -42.84
C LEU A 316 -6.33 -13.06 -43.56
N LEU A 317 -7.53 -13.33 -44.05
CA LEU A 317 -7.90 -14.63 -44.62
C LEU A 317 -8.00 -14.61 -46.15
N SER A 318 -7.37 -13.65 -46.81
CA SER A 318 -7.42 -13.47 -48.28
C SER A 318 -6.98 -14.74 -49.02
N LYS A 319 -5.89 -15.37 -48.58
CA LYS A 319 -5.25 -16.57 -49.16
C LYS A 319 -5.84 -17.91 -48.66
N MET A 320 -6.80 -17.89 -47.74
CA MET A 320 -7.38 -19.13 -47.17
C MET A 320 -8.44 -19.75 -48.11
N PRO A 321 -8.64 -21.08 -48.15
CA PRO A 321 -9.72 -21.69 -48.95
C PRO A 321 -11.11 -21.25 -48.52
N ALA A 322 -12.00 -20.94 -49.48
CA ALA A 322 -13.33 -20.36 -49.24
C ALA A 322 -14.18 -21.15 -48.23
N ALA A 323 -14.12 -22.50 -48.26
CA ALA A 323 -14.89 -23.37 -47.38
C ALA A 323 -14.54 -23.21 -45.88
N LYS A 324 -13.33 -22.76 -45.54
CA LYS A 324 -12.86 -22.63 -44.15
C LYS A 324 -12.85 -21.18 -43.62
N LYS A 325 -13.00 -20.20 -44.51
CA LYS A 325 -12.88 -18.77 -44.18
C LYS A 325 -13.84 -18.31 -43.08
N ALA A 326 -15.12 -18.66 -43.15
CA ALA A 326 -16.13 -18.16 -42.21
C ALA A 326 -15.90 -18.65 -40.77
N ASN A 327 -15.55 -19.93 -40.60
CA ASN A 327 -15.28 -20.49 -39.27
C ASN A 327 -13.98 -19.93 -38.69
N MET A 328 -12.93 -19.79 -39.51
CA MET A 328 -11.68 -19.17 -39.08
C MET A 328 -11.87 -17.69 -38.73
N ALA A 329 -12.61 -16.92 -39.54
CA ALA A 329 -12.88 -15.51 -39.25
C ALA A 329 -13.59 -15.36 -37.89
N SER A 330 -14.58 -16.20 -37.63
CA SER A 330 -15.28 -16.25 -36.36
C SER A 330 -14.36 -16.61 -35.19
N PHE A 331 -13.40 -17.52 -35.38
CA PHE A 331 -12.42 -17.86 -34.35
C PHE A 331 -11.47 -16.70 -34.06
N VAL A 332 -10.94 -16.04 -35.10
CA VAL A 332 -10.06 -14.88 -34.95
C VAL A 332 -10.75 -13.77 -34.14
N LEU A 333 -12.04 -13.51 -34.40
CA LEU A 333 -12.84 -12.56 -33.63
C LEU A 333 -12.96 -12.96 -32.15
N SER A 334 -13.27 -14.23 -31.86
CA SER A 334 -13.36 -14.75 -30.50
C SER A 334 -12.00 -14.74 -29.77
N LEU A 335 -10.91 -15.08 -30.48
CA LEU A 335 -9.56 -15.06 -29.94
C LEU A 335 -9.10 -13.62 -29.63
N TYR A 336 -9.43 -12.66 -30.48
CA TYR A 336 -9.13 -11.25 -30.21
C TYR A 336 -9.92 -10.73 -29.00
N LYS A 337 -11.19 -11.14 -28.85
CA LYS A 337 -11.95 -10.84 -27.63
C LYS A 337 -11.33 -11.47 -26.37
N PHE A 338 -10.90 -12.72 -26.46
CA PHE A 338 -10.17 -13.39 -25.37
C PHE A 338 -8.87 -12.64 -25.01
N TYR A 339 -8.10 -12.25 -26.03
CA TYR A 339 -6.86 -11.48 -25.88
C TYR A 339 -7.10 -10.16 -25.12
N THR A 340 -8.12 -9.38 -25.52
CA THR A 340 -8.43 -8.10 -24.87
C THR A 340 -9.07 -8.26 -23.49
N ASP A 341 -10.01 -9.19 -23.32
CA ASP A 341 -10.78 -9.34 -22.06
C ASP A 341 -9.96 -9.89 -20.90
N LEU A 342 -8.84 -10.55 -21.20
CA LEU A 342 -7.89 -11.09 -20.23
C LEU A 342 -6.57 -10.32 -20.20
N HIS A 343 -6.48 -9.15 -20.85
CA HIS A 343 -5.31 -8.26 -20.84
C HIS A 343 -4.00 -8.96 -21.27
N PHE A 344 -4.05 -9.72 -22.37
CA PHE A 344 -2.84 -10.20 -23.02
C PHE A 344 -2.11 -9.03 -23.70
N ALA A 345 -0.78 -9.04 -23.64
CA ALA A 345 0.07 -8.12 -24.38
C ALA A 345 0.72 -8.78 -25.59
N TYR A 346 0.86 -10.11 -25.55
CA TYR A 346 1.37 -10.96 -26.64
C TYR A 346 0.65 -12.30 -26.58
N LEU A 347 0.21 -12.80 -27.74
CA LEU A 347 -0.37 -14.13 -27.88
C LEU A 347 -0.03 -14.69 -29.25
N GLU A 348 0.70 -15.80 -29.29
CA GLU A 348 1.08 -16.51 -30.50
C GLU A 348 0.65 -17.97 -30.39
N ILE A 349 0.06 -18.51 -31.46
CA ILE A 349 -0.29 -19.93 -31.58
C ILE A 349 0.31 -20.45 -32.88
N ASN A 350 1.29 -21.36 -32.78
CA ASN A 350 1.95 -21.95 -33.94
C ASN A 350 2.51 -23.37 -33.69
N PRO A 351 1.87 -24.45 -34.19
CA PRO A 351 0.73 -24.43 -35.11
C PRO A 351 -0.63 -24.30 -34.42
N LEU A 352 -1.56 -23.63 -35.08
CA LEU A 352 -3.00 -23.62 -34.81
C LEU A 352 -3.68 -24.65 -35.72
N VAL A 353 -4.32 -25.66 -35.15
CA VAL A 353 -5.11 -26.64 -35.92
C VAL A 353 -6.60 -26.43 -35.65
N MET A 354 -7.40 -26.37 -36.72
CA MET A 354 -8.87 -26.32 -36.64
C MET A 354 -9.46 -27.58 -37.26
N LEU A 355 -10.25 -28.32 -36.48
CA LEU A 355 -10.96 -29.50 -36.92
C LEU A 355 -12.32 -29.14 -37.55
N ASP A 356 -12.92 -30.08 -38.28
CA ASP A 356 -14.17 -29.85 -39.00
C ASP A 356 -15.38 -29.57 -38.09
N ASP A 357 -15.32 -29.97 -36.81
CA ASP A 357 -16.34 -29.69 -35.80
C ASP A 357 -16.13 -28.33 -35.07
N ASN A 358 -15.28 -27.46 -35.63
CA ASN A 358 -14.83 -26.20 -35.05
C ASN A 358 -14.07 -26.34 -33.71
N THR A 359 -13.60 -27.54 -33.37
CA THR A 359 -12.61 -27.68 -32.29
C THR A 359 -11.31 -27.03 -32.70
N VAL A 360 -10.81 -26.14 -31.84
CA VAL A 360 -9.53 -25.48 -32.02
C VAL A 360 -8.49 -26.13 -31.14
N ILE A 361 -7.36 -26.48 -31.74
CA ILE A 361 -6.25 -27.18 -31.09
C ILE A 361 -5.00 -26.32 -31.27
N PRO A 362 -4.67 -25.48 -30.28
CA PRO A 362 -3.38 -24.80 -30.25
C PRO A 362 -2.30 -25.85 -29.94
N LEU A 363 -1.53 -26.28 -30.95
CA LEU A 363 -0.46 -27.25 -30.74
C LEU A 363 0.78 -26.63 -30.08
N ASP A 364 0.97 -25.32 -30.23
CA ASP A 364 1.88 -24.51 -29.42
C ASP A 364 1.17 -23.21 -29.05
N MET A 365 1.45 -22.66 -27.87
CA MET A 365 1.00 -21.34 -27.45
C MET A 365 2.08 -20.64 -26.65
N ALA A 366 2.47 -19.44 -27.10
CA ALA A 366 3.35 -18.55 -26.39
C ALA A 366 2.59 -17.27 -26.05
N ALA A 367 2.56 -16.88 -24.78
CA ALA A 367 1.78 -15.74 -24.36
C ALA A 367 2.43 -14.92 -23.25
N LYS A 368 2.12 -13.63 -23.23
CA LYS A 368 2.47 -12.70 -22.15
C LYS A 368 1.24 -11.91 -21.74
N ILE A 369 1.03 -11.78 -20.43
CA ILE A 369 -0.09 -11.07 -19.82
C ILE A 369 0.43 -9.81 -19.12
N ASP A 370 -0.36 -8.74 -19.16
CA ASP A 370 -0.13 -7.53 -18.36
C ASP A 370 -0.52 -7.77 -16.90
N GLU A 371 0.43 -8.22 -16.06
CA GLU A 371 0.17 -8.56 -14.66
C GLU A 371 -0.33 -7.37 -13.83
N THR A 372 -0.10 -6.12 -14.27
CA THR A 372 -0.65 -4.94 -13.59
C THR A 372 -2.19 -4.90 -13.66
N ALA A 373 -2.79 -5.60 -14.63
CA ALA A 373 -4.24 -5.80 -14.72
C ALA A 373 -4.79 -6.86 -13.76
N ASN A 374 -3.96 -7.45 -12.86
CA ASN A 374 -4.41 -8.45 -11.90
C ASN A 374 -5.61 -7.98 -11.06
N PHE A 375 -5.63 -6.71 -10.64
CA PHE A 375 -6.79 -6.22 -9.87
C PHE A 375 -8.10 -6.17 -10.67
N LEU A 376 -8.03 -6.18 -12.01
CA LEU A 376 -9.18 -6.27 -12.91
C LEU A 376 -9.51 -7.73 -13.25
N CYS A 377 -8.49 -8.57 -13.39
CA CYS A 377 -8.60 -9.91 -13.96
C CYS A 377 -8.41 -11.07 -12.98
N ALA A 378 -8.12 -10.83 -11.70
CA ALA A 378 -7.80 -11.87 -10.71
C ALA A 378 -8.85 -12.99 -10.66
N GLN A 379 -10.13 -12.63 -10.75
CA GLN A 379 -11.22 -13.62 -10.77
C GLN A 379 -11.21 -14.50 -12.02
N LYS A 380 -10.77 -13.94 -13.16
CA LYS A 380 -10.70 -14.66 -14.43
C LYS A 380 -9.43 -15.52 -14.50
N TRP A 381 -8.29 -14.94 -14.16
CA TRP A 381 -7.00 -15.60 -14.23
C TRP A 381 -6.83 -16.72 -13.20
N GLY A 382 -7.40 -16.55 -12.00
CA GLY A 382 -7.09 -17.44 -10.89
C GLY A 382 -5.64 -17.30 -10.46
N GLU A 383 -5.02 -18.41 -10.04
CA GLU A 383 -3.60 -18.43 -9.73
C GLU A 383 -2.79 -18.73 -10.98
N LEU A 384 -2.06 -17.73 -11.46
CA LEU A 384 -1.08 -17.90 -12.54
C LEU A 384 0.31 -18.15 -11.96
N ASP A 385 1.05 -19.04 -12.63
CA ASP A 385 2.48 -19.20 -12.43
C ASP A 385 3.25 -18.28 -13.39
N TRP A 386 4.30 -17.64 -12.88
CA TRP A 386 5.15 -16.70 -13.60
C TRP A 386 6.56 -17.28 -13.69
N PRO A 387 6.81 -18.16 -14.68
CA PRO A 387 8.06 -18.87 -14.77
C PRO A 387 9.24 -17.93 -15.10
N PRO A 388 10.43 -18.16 -14.51
CA PRO A 388 11.64 -17.50 -14.98
C PRO A 388 11.98 -17.96 -16.42
N PRO A 389 12.78 -17.18 -17.18
CA PRO A 389 13.35 -17.63 -18.44
C PRO A 389 14.12 -18.94 -18.27
N PHE A 390 14.10 -19.79 -19.31
CA PHE A 390 14.90 -21.02 -19.32
C PHE A 390 16.38 -20.70 -19.04
N GLY A 391 17.04 -21.57 -18.26
CA GLY A 391 18.43 -21.38 -17.82
C GLY A 391 18.58 -20.67 -16.47
N ARG A 392 17.55 -19.96 -15.98
CA ARG A 392 17.55 -19.37 -14.65
C ARG A 392 16.75 -20.22 -13.66
N ALA A 393 17.33 -20.47 -12.48
CA ALA A 393 16.62 -21.12 -11.39
C ALA A 393 15.54 -20.19 -10.80
N ALA A 394 14.47 -20.78 -10.28
CA ALA A 394 13.51 -20.06 -9.45
C ALA A 394 14.04 -20.02 -8.01
N TYR A 395 14.06 -18.83 -7.40
CA TYR A 395 14.55 -18.65 -6.04
C TYR A 395 13.40 -18.25 -5.10
N PRO A 396 13.29 -18.85 -3.90
CA PRO A 396 12.28 -18.46 -2.92
C PRO A 396 12.45 -16.99 -2.47
N GLU A 397 13.68 -16.48 -2.48
CA GLU A 397 14.00 -15.09 -2.16
C GLU A 397 13.43 -14.11 -3.20
N GLU A 398 13.50 -14.44 -4.50
CA GLU A 398 12.84 -13.65 -5.55
C GLU A 398 11.32 -13.66 -5.35
N ALA A 399 10.74 -14.81 -5.02
CA ALA A 399 9.30 -14.94 -4.77
C ALA A 399 8.83 -14.12 -3.55
N LEU A 400 9.62 -14.08 -2.48
CA LEU A 400 9.34 -13.26 -1.29
C LEU A 400 9.32 -11.77 -1.62
N ILE A 401 10.37 -11.25 -2.29
CA ILE A 401 10.43 -9.83 -2.67
C ILE A 401 9.30 -9.49 -3.62
N ARG A 402 8.99 -10.39 -4.56
CA ARG A 402 7.89 -10.23 -5.50
C ARG A 402 6.51 -10.20 -4.81
N ASP A 403 6.30 -10.99 -3.77
CA ASP A 403 5.07 -10.94 -2.96
C ASP A 403 4.95 -9.62 -2.19
N MET A 404 6.05 -9.15 -1.58
CA MET A 404 6.08 -7.84 -0.90
C MET A 404 5.73 -6.68 -1.85
N ASP A 405 6.34 -6.66 -3.03
CA ASP A 405 6.07 -5.68 -4.10
C ASP A 405 4.58 -5.64 -4.49
N GLY A 406 3.93 -6.80 -4.58
CA GLY A 406 2.50 -6.90 -4.86
C GLY A 406 1.61 -6.25 -3.80
N ARG A 407 2.07 -6.20 -2.54
CA ARG A 407 1.31 -5.73 -1.36
C ARG A 407 1.48 -4.24 -1.07
N THR A 408 2.38 -3.56 -1.77
CA THR A 408 2.76 -2.17 -1.46
C THR A 408 2.55 -1.23 -2.65
N GLY A 409 2.54 0.08 -2.35
CA GLY A 409 2.61 1.14 -3.37
C GLY A 409 4.05 1.47 -3.78
N ALA A 410 5.04 0.98 -3.02
CA ALA A 410 6.45 1.01 -3.37
C ALA A 410 6.76 0.00 -4.51
N SER A 411 7.97 0.07 -5.05
CA SER A 411 8.50 -0.92 -5.99
C SER A 411 9.67 -1.64 -5.33
N LEU A 412 9.63 -2.98 -5.33
CA LEU A 412 10.66 -3.85 -4.78
C LEU A 412 10.95 -4.97 -5.80
N LYS A 413 12.13 -4.95 -6.44
CA LYS A 413 12.49 -5.94 -7.46
C LYS A 413 13.80 -6.62 -7.09
N LEU A 414 13.86 -7.93 -7.25
CA LEU A 414 15.09 -8.70 -7.10
C LEU A 414 15.14 -9.79 -8.18
N THR A 415 16.29 -9.91 -8.83
CA THR A 415 16.62 -10.98 -9.77
C THR A 415 18.05 -11.42 -9.51
N ILE A 416 18.24 -12.71 -9.26
CA ILE A 416 19.53 -13.33 -9.03
C ILE A 416 20.11 -13.72 -10.38
N LEU A 417 21.27 -13.15 -10.71
CA LEU A 417 21.97 -13.35 -11.97
C LEU A 417 23.07 -14.41 -11.83
N ASN A 418 23.85 -14.31 -10.75
CA ASN A 418 24.92 -15.23 -10.41
C ASN A 418 25.04 -15.31 -8.87
N GLU A 419 24.43 -16.32 -8.25
CA GLU A 419 24.46 -16.47 -6.77
C GLU A 419 25.88 -16.61 -6.18
N LYS A 420 26.88 -16.96 -7.01
CA LYS A 420 28.30 -17.07 -6.62
C LYS A 420 29.09 -15.79 -6.89
N GLY A 421 28.50 -14.82 -7.59
CA GLY A 421 29.14 -13.55 -7.94
C GLY A 421 29.54 -12.76 -6.70
N ARG A 422 30.60 -11.97 -6.84
CA ARG A 422 31.15 -11.18 -5.74
C ARG A 422 30.67 -9.73 -5.67
N VAL A 423 30.00 -9.20 -6.71
CA VAL A 423 29.48 -7.82 -6.72
C VAL A 423 27.96 -7.86 -6.54
N TRP A 424 27.50 -7.39 -5.39
CA TRP A 424 26.08 -7.31 -5.06
C TRP A 424 25.62 -5.86 -4.99
N THR A 425 24.38 -5.61 -5.40
CA THR A 425 23.83 -4.26 -5.49
C THR A 425 22.51 -4.16 -4.73
N MET A 426 22.39 -3.11 -3.91
CA MET A 426 21.16 -2.70 -3.24
C MET A 426 20.89 -1.24 -3.60
N VAL A 427 20.38 -1.02 -4.81
CA VAL A 427 20.28 0.32 -5.41
C VAL A 427 18.84 0.80 -5.38
N ALA A 428 18.60 2.04 -4.97
CA ALA A 428 17.25 2.58 -4.97
C ALA A 428 16.90 3.38 -6.23
N GLY A 429 15.81 2.98 -6.89
CA GLY A 429 15.29 3.52 -8.14
C GLY A 429 15.64 2.67 -9.36
N GLY A 430 14.63 2.28 -10.14
CA GLY A 430 14.78 1.46 -11.36
C GLY A 430 15.82 1.98 -12.36
N GLY A 431 15.75 3.25 -12.74
CA GLY A 431 16.75 3.83 -13.65
C GLY A 431 18.17 3.87 -13.05
N ALA A 432 18.28 4.08 -11.74
CA ALA A 432 19.59 4.09 -11.08
C ALA A 432 20.17 2.67 -11.02
N SER A 433 19.39 1.64 -10.67
CA SER A 433 19.90 0.26 -10.60
C SER A 433 20.44 -0.21 -11.94
N VAL A 434 19.82 0.20 -13.06
CA VAL A 434 20.36 -0.06 -14.41
C VAL A 434 21.70 0.63 -14.63
N VAL A 435 21.83 1.92 -14.27
CA VAL A 435 23.09 2.66 -14.39
C VAL A 435 24.23 2.06 -13.54
N TYR A 436 23.92 1.57 -12.35
CA TYR A 436 24.91 0.86 -11.53
C TYR A 436 25.31 -0.48 -12.16
N ALA A 437 24.36 -1.25 -12.70
CA ALA A 437 24.64 -2.51 -13.40
C ALA A 437 25.49 -2.29 -14.66
N ASP A 438 25.16 -1.28 -15.47
CA ASP A 438 25.96 -0.83 -16.62
C ASP A 438 27.39 -0.54 -16.19
N THR A 439 27.57 0.25 -15.14
CA THR A 439 28.93 0.61 -14.68
C THR A 439 29.71 -0.61 -14.18
N VAL A 440 29.07 -1.56 -13.49
CA VAL A 440 29.74 -2.81 -13.08
C VAL A 440 30.21 -3.59 -14.33
N ALA A 441 29.38 -3.66 -15.37
CA ALA A 441 29.73 -4.29 -16.64
C ALA A 441 30.87 -3.56 -17.36
N ASP A 442 30.82 -2.22 -17.45
CA ASP A 442 31.81 -1.36 -18.11
C ASP A 442 33.21 -1.51 -17.50
N TYR A 443 33.29 -1.77 -16.18
CA TYR A 443 34.56 -2.05 -15.48
C TYR A 443 34.98 -3.54 -15.51
N GLY A 444 34.37 -4.35 -16.38
CA GLY A 444 34.74 -5.73 -16.65
C GLY A 444 34.27 -6.74 -15.61
N MET A 445 33.29 -6.38 -14.78
CA MET A 445 32.78 -7.21 -13.68
C MET A 445 31.35 -7.73 -13.94
N GLY A 446 30.87 -7.69 -15.19
CA GLY A 446 29.52 -8.12 -15.55
C GLY A 446 29.22 -9.58 -15.19
N SER A 447 30.17 -10.50 -15.36
CA SER A 447 30.02 -11.92 -14.99
C SER A 447 30.02 -12.16 -13.47
N GLU A 448 30.55 -11.20 -12.70
CA GLU A 448 30.63 -11.22 -11.24
C GLU A 448 29.47 -10.46 -10.57
N LEU A 449 28.60 -9.82 -11.36
CA LEU A 449 27.39 -9.18 -10.88
C LEU A 449 26.39 -10.25 -10.43
N ALA A 450 26.14 -10.30 -9.12
CA ALA A 450 25.38 -11.39 -8.53
C ALA A 450 23.87 -11.21 -8.66
N ASN A 451 23.39 -9.96 -8.62
CA ASN A 451 21.98 -9.63 -8.68
C ASN A 451 21.73 -8.35 -9.47
N TYR A 452 20.55 -8.28 -10.08
CA TYR A 452 19.88 -7.03 -10.42
C TYR A 452 18.73 -6.84 -9.45
N GLY A 453 18.54 -5.64 -8.92
CA GLY A 453 17.42 -5.35 -8.05
C GLY A 453 17.32 -3.87 -7.71
N GLU A 454 16.13 -3.46 -7.31
CA GLU A 454 15.87 -2.09 -6.90
C GLU A 454 14.80 -1.98 -5.81
N TYR A 455 14.85 -0.88 -5.08
CA TYR A 455 13.77 -0.46 -4.19
C TYR A 455 13.44 1.02 -4.40
N SER A 456 12.17 1.36 -4.62
CA SER A 456 11.73 2.74 -4.85
C SER A 456 10.26 2.94 -4.50
N GLY A 457 9.69 4.12 -4.80
CA GLY A 457 8.31 4.42 -4.39
C GLY A 457 8.11 4.66 -2.89
N ALA A 458 9.17 5.06 -2.18
CA ALA A 458 9.20 5.33 -0.73
C ALA A 458 8.78 4.12 0.16
N PRO A 459 9.54 3.00 0.11
CA PRO A 459 9.28 1.88 0.99
C PRO A 459 9.51 2.27 2.46
N SER A 460 8.80 1.57 3.32
CA SER A 460 8.89 1.68 4.78
C SER A 460 10.21 1.12 5.32
N THR A 461 10.47 1.43 6.59
CA THR A 461 11.59 0.85 7.36
C THR A 461 11.57 -0.67 7.33
N GLU A 462 10.38 -1.29 7.48
CA GLU A 462 10.23 -2.74 7.55
C GLU A 462 10.44 -3.41 6.19
N GLU A 463 9.85 -2.85 5.12
CA GLU A 463 10.09 -3.35 3.77
C GLU A 463 11.58 -3.29 3.39
N THR A 464 12.26 -2.19 3.76
CA THR A 464 13.70 -2.04 3.51
C THR A 464 14.52 -3.02 4.35
N PHE A 465 14.12 -3.28 5.59
CA PHE A 465 14.76 -4.26 6.47
C PHE A 465 14.69 -5.66 5.87
N VAL A 466 13.49 -6.13 5.49
CA VAL A 466 13.30 -7.46 4.89
C VAL A 466 14.07 -7.56 3.57
N TYR A 467 14.01 -6.54 2.70
CA TYR A 467 14.75 -6.53 1.45
C TYR A 467 16.27 -6.65 1.68
N ALA A 468 16.83 -5.84 2.59
CA ALA A 468 18.25 -5.87 2.92
C ALA A 468 18.68 -7.21 3.55
N LYS A 469 17.85 -7.76 4.45
CA LYS A 469 18.05 -9.06 5.09
C LYS A 469 18.10 -10.19 4.07
N THR A 470 17.15 -10.23 3.13
CA THR A 470 17.11 -11.24 2.06
C THR A 470 18.39 -11.19 1.21
N LEU A 471 18.84 -9.98 0.86
CA LEU A 471 20.04 -9.77 0.05
C LEU A 471 21.31 -10.20 0.79
N LEU A 472 21.45 -9.83 2.06
CA LEU A 472 22.57 -10.26 2.91
C LEU A 472 22.60 -11.79 3.09
N SER A 473 21.44 -12.41 3.32
CA SER A 473 21.32 -13.87 3.42
C SER A 473 21.80 -14.57 2.15
N LEU A 474 21.41 -14.07 0.97
CA LEU A 474 21.86 -14.60 -0.32
C LEU A 474 23.39 -14.43 -0.51
N MET A 475 23.91 -13.26 -0.14
CA MET A 475 25.36 -12.97 -0.21
C MET A 475 26.21 -13.93 0.60
N MET A 476 25.68 -14.51 1.67
CA MET A 476 26.42 -15.35 2.62
C MET A 476 26.34 -16.85 2.31
N LYS A 477 25.57 -17.25 1.30
CA LYS A 477 25.43 -18.66 0.91
C LYS A 477 26.75 -19.31 0.47
N TYR A 478 27.65 -18.51 -0.13
CA TYR A 478 28.95 -18.97 -0.62
C TYR A 478 30.07 -17.99 -0.26
N LYS A 479 31.23 -18.48 0.18
CA LYS A 479 32.44 -17.66 0.33
C LYS A 479 33.12 -17.43 -1.02
N HIS A 480 33.67 -16.23 -1.21
CA HIS A 480 34.47 -15.88 -2.38
C HIS A 480 35.94 -15.64 -1.96
N PRO A 481 36.95 -16.19 -2.67
CA PRO A 481 38.37 -16.06 -2.28
C PRO A 481 38.83 -14.61 -2.06
N ASP A 482 38.41 -13.71 -2.95
CA ASP A 482 38.77 -12.29 -2.92
C ASP A 482 37.82 -11.42 -2.08
N GLY A 483 36.94 -12.05 -1.29
CA GLY A 483 35.82 -11.37 -0.63
C GLY A 483 34.80 -10.82 -1.63
N LYS A 484 33.78 -10.14 -1.10
CA LYS A 484 32.65 -9.61 -1.87
C LYS A 484 32.46 -8.11 -1.63
N PHE A 485 31.67 -7.48 -2.50
CA PHE A 485 31.26 -6.09 -2.40
C PHE A 485 29.75 -5.99 -2.31
N LEU A 486 29.26 -5.11 -1.44
CA LEU A 486 27.87 -4.67 -1.43
C LEU A 486 27.85 -3.17 -1.77
N ILE A 487 27.27 -2.84 -2.92
CA ILE A 487 27.10 -1.46 -3.37
C ILE A 487 25.68 -1.01 -3.04
N ILE A 488 25.55 -0.11 -2.06
CA ILE A 488 24.27 0.47 -1.65
C ILE A 488 24.14 1.84 -2.28
N GLY A 489 23.40 1.92 -3.38
CA GLY A 489 23.47 3.06 -4.29
C GLY A 489 22.15 3.76 -4.56
N GLY A 490 22.25 4.78 -5.40
CA GLY A 490 21.18 5.25 -6.27
C GLY A 490 21.16 6.76 -6.45
N GLY A 491 20.24 7.22 -7.30
CA GLY A 491 20.08 8.65 -7.61
C GLY A 491 19.58 9.46 -6.42
N ILE A 492 19.65 10.79 -6.53
CA ILE A 492 19.06 11.69 -5.53
C ILE A 492 17.54 11.46 -5.49
N ALA A 493 17.02 10.95 -4.37
CA ALA A 493 15.58 10.67 -4.26
C ALA A 493 14.75 11.97 -4.28
N ASN A 494 13.55 11.89 -4.85
CA ASN A 494 12.58 13.00 -4.83
C ASN A 494 11.73 12.97 -3.56
N PHE A 495 11.25 11.80 -3.14
CA PHE A 495 10.31 11.69 -2.01
C PHE A 495 10.60 10.54 -1.05
N THR A 496 11.42 9.55 -1.44
CA THR A 496 11.86 8.48 -0.53
C THR A 496 12.66 9.06 0.63
N ASP A 497 12.23 8.77 1.86
CA ASP A 497 12.95 9.15 3.07
C ASP A 497 14.17 8.24 3.28
N VAL A 498 15.35 8.80 3.03
CA VAL A 498 16.62 8.06 3.13
C VAL A 498 16.91 7.65 4.57
N ALA A 499 16.51 8.44 5.57
CA ALA A 499 16.72 8.08 6.97
C ALA A 499 15.84 6.92 7.42
N ALA A 500 14.59 6.84 6.93
CA ALA A 500 13.69 5.72 7.21
C ALA A 500 14.20 4.42 6.57
N THR A 501 14.49 4.44 5.27
CA THR A 501 15.05 3.27 4.55
C THR A 501 16.37 2.80 5.17
N PHE A 502 17.27 3.72 5.53
CA PHE A 502 18.55 3.34 6.17
C PHE A 502 18.39 2.86 7.60
N THR A 503 17.31 3.22 8.30
CA THR A 503 16.99 2.60 9.59
C THR A 503 16.68 1.11 9.41
N GLY A 504 15.98 0.73 8.34
CA GLY A 504 15.75 -0.68 7.99
C GLY A 504 17.05 -1.42 7.64
N LEU A 505 17.93 -0.78 6.84
CA LEU A 505 19.27 -1.30 6.56
C LEU A 505 20.08 -1.53 7.84
N ILE A 506 20.06 -0.58 8.79
CA ILE A 506 20.81 -0.70 10.05
C ILE A 506 20.33 -1.90 10.86
N LYS A 507 19.01 -2.17 10.92
CA LYS A 507 18.47 -3.38 11.56
C LYS A 507 19.09 -4.64 10.93
N ALA A 508 19.14 -4.72 9.60
CA ALA A 508 19.75 -5.87 8.91
C ALA A 508 21.27 -5.96 9.14
N LEU A 509 22.00 -4.84 9.12
CA LEU A 509 23.44 -4.83 9.42
C LEU A 509 23.76 -5.29 10.84
N GLN A 510 22.86 -5.00 11.81
CA GLN A 510 23.01 -5.46 13.19
C GLN A 510 22.82 -6.98 13.31
N GLU A 511 21.90 -7.58 12.56
CA GLU A 511 21.68 -9.03 12.56
C GLU A 511 22.87 -9.81 11.96
N TYR A 512 23.49 -9.27 10.90
CA TYR A 512 24.51 -10.00 10.12
C TYR A 512 25.95 -9.47 10.28
N ALA A 513 26.23 -8.69 11.33
CA ALA A 513 27.51 -8.00 11.48
C ALA A 513 28.73 -8.95 11.47
N GLU A 514 28.63 -10.10 12.15
CA GLU A 514 29.72 -11.08 12.21
C GLU A 514 29.87 -11.84 10.89
N ASP A 515 28.77 -12.23 10.25
CA ASP A 515 28.79 -12.90 8.94
C ASP A 515 29.41 -12.02 7.85
N ILE A 516 29.15 -10.71 7.88
CA ILE A 516 29.75 -9.71 6.97
C ILE A 516 31.28 -9.73 7.08
N LYS A 517 31.82 -9.80 8.30
CA LYS A 517 33.27 -9.86 8.55
C LYS A 517 33.83 -11.20 8.08
N GLU A 518 33.16 -12.30 8.39
CA GLU A 518 33.60 -13.65 8.00
C GLU A 518 33.70 -13.81 6.48
N HIS A 519 32.73 -13.26 5.75
CA HIS A 519 32.69 -13.29 4.29
C HIS A 519 33.55 -12.21 3.61
N LYS A 520 34.25 -11.37 4.40
CA LYS A 520 35.07 -10.25 3.93
C LYS A 520 34.28 -9.32 2.99
N ILE A 521 33.03 -9.03 3.35
CA ILE A 521 32.15 -8.17 2.54
C ILE A 521 32.52 -6.70 2.79
N LYS A 522 32.89 -5.99 1.72
CA LYS A 522 33.14 -4.54 1.75
C LYS A 522 31.90 -3.78 1.29
N ILE A 523 31.43 -2.83 2.10
CA ILE A 523 30.20 -2.08 1.83
C ILE A 523 30.53 -0.63 1.49
N LEU A 524 30.03 -0.16 0.35
CA LEU A 524 30.12 1.25 -0.06
C LEU A 524 28.72 1.79 -0.31
N ILE A 525 28.47 2.99 0.20
CA ILE A 525 27.16 3.65 0.12
C ILE A 525 27.29 4.99 -0.60
N ARG A 526 26.45 5.21 -1.62
CA ARG A 526 26.23 6.55 -2.20
C ARG A 526 24.74 6.81 -2.25
N ARG A 527 24.26 7.79 -1.46
CA ARG A 527 22.83 8.13 -1.44
C ARG A 527 22.56 9.58 -1.09
N ALA A 528 21.47 10.11 -1.64
CA ALA A 528 20.99 11.47 -1.40
C ALA A 528 19.45 11.54 -1.55
N GLY A 529 18.86 12.65 -1.14
CA GLY A 529 17.41 12.89 -1.14
C GLY A 529 16.87 13.27 0.25
N PRO A 530 15.55 13.22 0.47
CA PRO A 530 14.95 13.58 1.75
C PRO A 530 15.64 12.89 2.95
N ASN A 531 16.08 13.69 3.92
CA ASN A 531 16.74 13.25 5.15
C ASN A 531 18.04 12.44 4.98
N TYR A 532 18.74 12.56 3.84
CA TYR A 532 19.93 11.75 3.57
C TYR A 532 21.08 11.90 4.56
N LEU A 533 21.35 13.11 5.05
CA LEU A 533 22.40 13.36 6.04
C LEU A 533 22.21 12.51 7.29
N GLU A 534 20.99 12.48 7.81
CA GLU A 534 20.66 11.70 9.00
C GLU A 534 20.79 10.21 8.72
N GLY A 535 20.33 9.74 7.55
CA GLY A 535 20.54 8.37 7.11
C GLY A 535 22.03 7.98 7.08
N LEU A 536 22.87 8.77 6.40
CA LEU A 536 24.31 8.50 6.28
C LEU A 536 25.01 8.55 7.64
N ARG A 537 24.68 9.51 8.53
CA ARG A 537 25.23 9.58 9.89
C ARG A 537 24.87 8.34 10.71
N LYS A 538 23.60 7.92 10.68
CA LYS A 538 23.15 6.73 11.42
C LYS A 538 23.84 5.47 10.94
N VAL A 539 23.99 5.29 9.62
CA VAL A 539 24.69 4.12 9.07
C VAL A 539 26.17 4.17 9.44
N LYS A 540 26.81 5.35 9.39
CA LYS A 540 28.22 5.48 9.80
C LYS A 540 28.41 5.13 11.27
N ALA A 541 27.58 5.69 12.16
CA ALA A 541 27.63 5.38 13.59
C ALA A 541 27.38 3.88 13.87
N ALA A 542 26.43 3.26 13.16
CA ALA A 542 26.19 1.83 13.26
C ALA A 542 27.39 0.99 12.76
N SER A 543 27.97 1.38 11.63
CA SER A 543 29.19 0.76 11.08
C SER A 543 30.36 0.80 12.05
N ASP A 544 30.60 1.96 12.67
CA ASP A 544 31.70 2.15 13.61
C ASP A 544 31.47 1.32 14.89
N LYS A 545 30.23 1.27 15.39
CA LYS A 545 29.85 0.42 16.53
C LYS A 545 30.02 -1.08 16.23
N LEU A 546 29.68 -1.51 15.02
CA LEU A 546 29.73 -2.92 14.61
C LEU A 546 31.11 -3.34 14.07
N GLY A 547 32.01 -2.39 13.80
CA GLY A 547 33.34 -2.65 13.23
C GLY A 547 33.30 -3.10 11.77
N LEU A 548 32.36 -2.59 10.97
CA LEU A 548 32.14 -3.02 9.57
C LEU A 548 32.96 -2.22 8.54
N GLY A 549 33.49 -1.05 8.92
CA GLY A 549 34.33 -0.23 8.03
C GLY A 549 33.60 0.31 6.79
N ILE A 550 32.27 0.52 6.87
CA ILE A 550 31.45 1.02 5.76
C ILE A 550 31.89 2.43 5.35
N LYS A 551 31.97 2.65 4.03
CA LYS A 551 32.24 3.97 3.43
C LYS A 551 30.96 4.61 2.93
N VAL A 552 30.72 5.86 3.30
CA VAL A 552 29.48 6.58 2.99
C VAL A 552 29.77 7.85 2.17
N TYR A 553 28.93 8.12 1.17
CA TYR A 553 29.07 9.23 0.23
C TYR A 553 27.69 9.86 -0.05
N GLY A 554 27.68 11.20 -0.21
CA GLY A 554 26.49 12.00 -0.47
C GLY A 554 26.35 12.48 -1.92
N PRO A 555 25.56 13.54 -2.17
CA PRO A 555 25.29 14.07 -3.52
C PRO A 555 26.50 14.78 -4.16
N GLU A 556 27.52 15.15 -3.38
CA GLU A 556 28.79 15.70 -3.87
C GLU A 556 29.62 14.66 -4.64
N THR A 557 29.40 13.37 -4.38
CA THR A 557 30.05 12.27 -5.07
C THR A 557 29.20 11.82 -6.26
N HIS A 558 29.82 11.62 -7.43
CA HIS A 558 29.13 11.13 -8.62
C HIS A 558 28.45 9.78 -8.33
N ILE A 559 27.24 9.59 -8.85
CA ILE A 559 26.37 8.46 -8.53
C ILE A 559 27.08 7.10 -8.61
N THR A 560 27.82 6.84 -9.69
CA THR A 560 28.48 5.55 -9.92
C THR A 560 29.92 5.45 -9.40
N ALA A 561 30.50 6.52 -8.83
CA ALA A 561 31.92 6.54 -8.45
C ALA A 561 32.30 5.48 -7.41
N VAL A 562 31.35 5.04 -6.58
CA VAL A 562 31.57 3.97 -5.60
C VAL A 562 31.94 2.63 -6.22
N ILE A 563 31.55 2.35 -7.47
CA ILE A 563 31.89 1.10 -8.15
C ILE A 563 33.39 1.02 -8.47
N PRO A 564 33.99 1.93 -9.27
CA PRO A 564 35.41 1.86 -9.54
C PRO A 564 36.26 2.07 -8.26
N MET A 565 35.76 2.77 -7.23
CA MET A 565 36.41 2.80 -5.91
C MET A 565 36.43 1.42 -5.25
N ALA A 566 35.28 0.72 -5.22
CA ALA A 566 35.19 -0.63 -4.65
C ALA A 566 36.12 -1.61 -5.38
N LEU A 567 36.18 -1.51 -6.71
CA LEU A 567 37.00 -2.35 -7.58
C LEU A 567 38.50 -1.96 -7.58
N GLY A 568 38.89 -0.91 -6.88
CA GLY A 568 40.28 -0.41 -6.84
C GLY A 568 40.78 0.14 -8.19
N LYS A 569 39.88 0.55 -9.08
CA LYS A 569 40.18 1.11 -10.40
C LYS A 569 40.47 2.60 -10.36
N ILE A 570 39.97 3.30 -9.35
CA ILE A 570 40.29 4.71 -9.06
C ILE A 570 40.70 4.85 -7.60
N GLN A 571 41.41 5.95 -7.30
CA GLN A 571 41.76 6.30 -5.93
C GLN A 571 40.47 6.58 -5.12
N ALA A 572 40.40 6.05 -3.90
CA ALA A 572 39.27 6.27 -3.01
C ALA A 572 39.16 7.77 -2.66
N LEU A 573 37.97 8.33 -2.86
CA LEU A 573 37.63 9.69 -2.48
C LEU A 573 37.47 9.80 -0.96
N PRO A 574 37.81 10.96 -0.36
CA PRO A 574 37.58 11.20 1.06
C PRO A 574 36.07 11.15 1.37
N GLU A 575 35.73 10.62 2.54
CA GLU A 575 34.34 10.65 3.02
C GLU A 575 33.92 12.12 3.28
N PRO A 576 32.69 12.51 2.95
CA PRO A 576 32.22 13.89 3.11
C PRO A 576 32.02 14.26 4.59
N ASP A 577 32.10 15.55 4.90
CA ASP A 577 31.65 16.05 6.19
C ASP A 577 30.11 15.95 6.28
N LEU A 578 29.63 15.10 7.19
CA LEU A 578 28.21 14.90 7.41
C LEU A 578 27.60 15.92 8.37
N SER A 579 28.34 16.94 8.84
CA SER A 579 27.82 17.95 9.79
C SER A 579 26.74 18.85 9.19
N ALA A 580 26.79 19.12 7.88
CA ALA A 580 25.87 20.02 7.17
C ALA A 580 25.51 19.50 5.77
N PRO A 581 24.39 19.97 5.17
CA PRO A 581 24.05 19.65 3.78
C PRO A 581 25.07 20.15 2.77
N CYS A 582 25.18 19.46 1.64
CA CYS A 582 25.98 19.90 0.52
C CYS A 582 25.38 21.18 -0.08
N GLY A 583 26.16 22.26 -0.14
CA GLY A 583 25.77 23.50 -0.81
C GLY A 583 25.82 23.38 -2.33
N PRO A 584 25.31 24.39 -3.06
CA PRO A 584 25.44 24.44 -4.51
C PRO A 584 26.93 24.46 -4.91
N PRO A 585 27.31 23.81 -6.03
CA PRO A 585 28.70 23.82 -6.49
C PRO A 585 29.16 25.26 -6.79
N VAL A 586 30.42 25.61 -6.56
CA VAL A 586 30.96 26.91 -7.00
C VAL A 586 31.44 26.75 -8.44
N ARG A 587 30.82 27.47 -9.38
CA ARG A 587 31.21 27.46 -10.79
C ARG A 587 31.77 28.82 -11.18
N LYS A 588 32.96 28.84 -11.78
CA LYS A 588 33.54 30.04 -12.38
C LYS A 588 32.94 30.22 -13.77
N MET A 589 32.49 31.45 -14.08
CA MET A 589 32.03 31.80 -15.42
C MET A 589 33.18 31.66 -16.44
N ILE A 590 32.84 31.33 -17.68
CA ILE A 590 33.81 31.16 -18.76
C ILE A 590 34.29 32.54 -19.22
N ASP A 591 35.61 32.77 -19.21
CA ASP A 591 36.20 34.02 -19.69
C ASP A 591 36.32 34.02 -21.22
N LEU A 592 35.48 34.84 -21.86
CA LEU A 592 35.41 34.97 -23.33
C LEU A 592 36.55 35.83 -23.94
N LYS A 593 37.53 36.30 -23.17
CA LYS A 593 38.69 37.10 -23.64
C LYS A 593 38.33 38.26 -24.58
N GLY A 594 37.21 38.95 -24.32
CA GLY A 594 36.77 40.12 -25.10
C GLY A 594 36.01 39.82 -26.40
N LYS A 595 35.70 38.56 -26.73
CA LYS A 595 34.72 38.24 -27.78
C LYS A 595 33.32 38.66 -27.29
N LYS A 596 32.68 39.62 -27.98
CA LYS A 596 31.28 39.97 -27.69
C LYS A 596 30.37 38.85 -28.20
N PRO A 597 29.50 38.27 -27.35
CA PRO A 597 28.47 37.35 -27.80
C PRO A 597 27.61 38.07 -28.83
N THR A 598 27.41 37.47 -30.00
CA THR A 598 26.47 37.98 -31.00
C THR A 598 25.29 37.02 -31.02
N PRO A 599 24.14 37.37 -30.41
CA PRO A 599 22.99 36.46 -30.38
C PRO A 599 22.56 36.18 -31.81
N LYS A 600 22.69 34.95 -32.29
CA LYS A 600 22.03 34.55 -33.53
C LYS A 600 20.53 34.41 -33.24
N GLY A 601 19.71 35.06 -34.05
CA GLY A 601 18.26 34.88 -33.94
C GLY A 601 17.91 33.40 -34.16
N HIS A 602 17.12 32.82 -33.25
CA HIS A 602 16.58 31.48 -33.49
C HIS A 602 15.48 31.55 -34.57
N PRO A 603 15.44 30.60 -35.50
CA PRO A 603 14.34 30.50 -36.44
C PRO A 603 13.03 30.39 -35.69
N ALA A 604 12.01 31.16 -36.10
CA ALA A 604 10.67 30.99 -35.57
C ALA A 604 10.18 29.55 -35.82
N PRO A 605 9.38 28.97 -34.90
CA PRO A 605 8.82 27.65 -35.13
C PRO A 605 8.01 27.62 -36.45
N PRO A 606 7.99 26.50 -37.17
CA PRO A 606 7.20 26.38 -38.40
C PRO A 606 5.75 26.79 -38.19
N ALA A 607 5.19 27.56 -39.13
CA ALA A 607 3.83 28.08 -39.02
C ALA A 607 2.82 26.93 -38.81
N GLY A 608 1.98 27.05 -37.78
CA GLY A 608 0.96 26.03 -37.44
C GLY A 608 1.43 24.91 -36.51
N THR A 609 2.66 24.96 -35.99
CA THR A 609 3.13 23.99 -34.98
C THR A 609 2.26 24.08 -33.72
N LYS A 610 1.60 22.98 -33.35
CA LYS A 610 0.84 22.84 -32.12
C LYS A 610 1.49 21.79 -31.23
N HIS A 611 1.75 22.15 -29.98
CA HIS A 611 2.20 21.20 -28.97
C HIS A 611 1.00 20.70 -28.17
N THR A 612 0.97 19.40 -27.90
CA THR A 612 -0.05 18.75 -27.05
C THR A 612 0.11 19.11 -25.58
N LEU A 613 1.34 19.42 -25.15
CA LEU A 613 1.68 19.84 -23.79
C LEU A 613 1.86 21.37 -23.72
N VAL A 614 1.19 22.00 -22.76
CA VAL A 614 1.35 23.43 -22.49
C VAL A 614 2.62 23.66 -21.68
N THR A 615 3.50 24.49 -22.21
CA THR A 615 4.71 24.94 -21.51
C THR A 615 4.32 25.79 -20.31
N ALA A 616 4.77 25.40 -19.12
CA ALA A 616 4.45 26.13 -17.89
C ALA A 616 5.08 27.53 -17.88
N THR A 617 4.36 28.47 -17.25
CA THR A 617 4.76 29.85 -16.98
C THR A 617 4.65 30.13 -15.47
N PRO A 618 5.20 31.26 -14.98
CA PRO A 618 5.03 31.67 -13.57
C PRO A 618 3.57 31.89 -13.14
N GLU A 619 2.62 32.00 -14.08
CA GLU A 619 1.20 32.18 -13.83
C GLU A 619 0.42 30.86 -13.78
N THR A 620 1.03 29.76 -14.24
CA THR A 620 0.41 28.43 -14.30
C THR A 620 0.01 27.95 -12.91
N THR A 621 -1.23 27.47 -12.76
CA THR A 621 -1.75 26.90 -11.52
C THR A 621 -2.36 25.52 -11.75
N SER A 622 -2.51 24.79 -10.65
CA SER A 622 -2.85 23.38 -10.65
C SER A 622 -3.90 23.02 -9.59
N ILE A 623 -4.62 21.94 -9.87
CA ILE A 623 -5.43 21.21 -8.89
C ILE A 623 -4.70 19.90 -8.58
N VAL A 624 -4.57 19.56 -7.30
CA VAL A 624 -3.95 18.32 -6.85
C VAL A 624 -5.01 17.32 -6.41
N TYR A 625 -5.07 16.15 -7.03
CA TYR A 625 -5.97 15.07 -6.62
C TYR A 625 -5.27 14.16 -5.62
N GLY A 626 -5.84 14.03 -4.43
CA GLY A 626 -5.30 13.29 -3.28
C GLY A 626 -4.88 14.20 -2.13
N MET A 627 -4.89 13.66 -0.89
CA MET A 627 -4.48 14.39 0.31
C MET A 627 -2.95 14.40 0.47
N GLN A 628 -2.26 15.17 -0.38
CA GLN A 628 -0.79 15.17 -0.50
C GLN A 628 -0.13 16.42 0.09
N ASN A 629 -0.30 16.63 1.40
CA ASN A 629 0.14 17.85 2.07
C ASN A 629 1.65 18.11 1.92
N ARG A 630 2.51 17.08 1.99
CA ARG A 630 3.96 17.27 1.83
C ARG A 630 4.34 17.70 0.41
N ALA A 631 3.69 17.13 -0.61
CA ALA A 631 3.94 17.49 -2.00
C ALA A 631 3.47 18.91 -2.30
N VAL A 632 2.26 19.27 -1.83
CA VAL A 632 1.71 20.63 -1.99
C VAL A 632 2.58 21.65 -1.27
N GLN A 633 3.01 21.40 -0.03
CA GLN A 633 3.94 22.29 0.67
C GLN A 633 5.25 22.46 -0.12
N GLY A 634 5.84 21.37 -0.61
CA GLY A 634 7.06 21.42 -1.41
C GLY A 634 6.92 22.15 -2.77
N MET A 635 5.71 22.18 -3.34
CA MET A 635 5.39 23.02 -4.50
C MET A 635 5.33 24.50 -4.10
N LEU A 636 4.64 24.84 -3.00
CA LEU A 636 4.53 26.21 -2.49
C LEU A 636 5.89 26.78 -2.06
N ASP A 637 6.74 25.98 -1.42
CA ASP A 637 8.10 26.40 -1.04
C ASP A 637 8.95 26.69 -2.28
N PHE A 638 8.85 25.83 -3.30
CA PHE A 638 9.50 26.04 -4.59
C PHE A 638 9.01 27.32 -5.28
N ASP A 639 7.70 27.56 -5.28
CA ASP A 639 7.09 28.75 -5.87
C ASP A 639 7.58 30.03 -5.19
N PHE A 640 7.65 30.03 -3.85
CA PHE A 640 8.15 31.14 -3.06
C PHE A 640 9.64 31.40 -3.37
N MET A 641 10.47 30.36 -3.44
CA MET A 641 11.87 30.47 -3.87
C MET A 641 12.00 31.01 -5.30
N CYS A 642 11.11 30.59 -6.20
CA CYS A 642 11.07 31.11 -7.57
C CYS A 642 10.56 32.56 -7.65
N LYS A 643 10.26 33.21 -6.51
CA LYS A 643 9.70 34.57 -6.43
C LYS A 643 8.40 34.71 -7.21
N ARG A 644 7.60 33.64 -7.26
CA ARG A 644 6.26 33.70 -7.85
C ARG A 644 5.36 34.63 -7.04
N LYS A 645 4.39 35.25 -7.72
CA LYS A 645 3.42 36.15 -7.07
C LYS A 645 2.26 35.40 -6.38
N LYS A 646 2.02 34.14 -6.77
CA LYS A 646 0.97 33.28 -6.22
C LYS A 646 1.43 31.82 -6.18
N PRO A 647 0.86 31.01 -5.27
CA PRO A 647 1.02 29.55 -5.28
C PRO A 647 0.70 28.94 -6.63
N SER A 648 1.34 27.82 -6.95
CA SER A 648 1.04 27.00 -8.12
C SER A 648 -0.09 26.00 -7.87
N VAL A 649 -0.56 25.85 -6.63
CA VAL A 649 -1.70 25.00 -6.28
C VAL A 649 -2.87 25.89 -5.86
N ASP A 650 -3.99 25.79 -6.58
CA ASP A 650 -5.21 26.55 -6.29
C ASP A 650 -6.15 25.78 -5.35
N ALA A 651 -6.15 24.44 -5.46
CA ALA A 651 -7.00 23.56 -4.66
C ALA A 651 -6.51 22.11 -4.65
N MET A 652 -7.08 21.35 -3.71
CA MET A 652 -6.97 19.90 -3.66
C MET A 652 -8.33 19.23 -3.84
N VAL A 653 -8.33 17.99 -4.30
CA VAL A 653 -9.52 17.11 -4.36
C VAL A 653 -9.27 15.87 -3.53
N PHE A 654 -10.15 15.58 -2.57
CA PHE A 654 -10.08 14.37 -1.75
C PHE A 654 -11.49 13.82 -1.49
N PRO A 655 -11.88 12.68 -2.10
CA PRO A 655 -13.27 12.22 -2.11
C PRO A 655 -13.73 11.62 -0.78
N PHE A 656 -12.82 11.33 0.15
CA PHE A 656 -13.14 10.62 1.40
C PHE A 656 -13.44 11.56 2.58
N SER A 657 -13.30 12.88 2.41
CA SER A 657 -13.66 13.88 3.42
C SER A 657 -14.74 14.83 2.91
N GLY A 658 -15.44 15.47 3.84
CA GLY A 658 -16.18 16.69 3.52
C GLY A 658 -15.23 17.80 3.05
N SER A 659 -15.78 18.83 2.41
CA SER A 659 -15.00 20.00 2.02
C SER A 659 -14.41 20.69 3.26
N LEU A 660 -13.11 20.97 3.23
CA LEU A 660 -12.38 21.55 4.36
C LEU A 660 -11.23 22.43 3.85
N ASN A 661 -10.65 23.25 4.73
CA ASN A 661 -9.42 23.98 4.43
C ASN A 661 -8.24 23.35 5.19
N VAL A 662 -7.13 23.13 4.50
CA VAL A 662 -5.87 22.67 5.10
C VAL A 662 -4.90 23.84 5.19
N LYS A 663 -4.14 23.93 6.29
CA LYS A 663 -3.10 24.93 6.49
C LYS A 663 -1.82 24.57 5.75
N PHE A 664 -1.23 25.54 5.09
CA PHE A 664 0.07 25.48 4.42
C PHE A 664 0.88 26.74 4.74
N TYR A 665 2.16 26.75 4.37
CA TYR A 665 3.02 27.92 4.45
C TYR A 665 3.31 28.52 3.07
N TRP A 666 3.28 29.86 3.00
CA TRP A 666 3.82 30.66 1.90
C TRP A 666 4.96 31.50 2.45
N GLY A 667 6.19 30.99 2.35
CA GLY A 667 7.33 31.53 3.09
C GLY A 667 7.12 31.34 4.60
N THR A 668 6.95 32.43 5.34
CA THR A 668 6.67 32.42 6.79
C THR A 668 5.19 32.51 7.13
N GLU A 669 4.32 32.82 6.17
CA GLU A 669 2.90 33.09 6.41
C GLU A 669 2.06 31.80 6.30
N GLU A 670 1.11 31.60 7.22
CA GLU A 670 0.12 30.52 7.09
C GLU A 670 -0.95 30.91 6.07
N VAL A 671 -1.21 30.03 5.11
CA VAL A 671 -2.27 30.15 4.10
C VAL A 671 -3.22 28.95 4.17
N LEU A 672 -4.46 29.16 3.76
CA LEU A 672 -5.49 28.11 3.74
C LEU A 672 -5.73 27.64 2.31
N MET A 673 -5.59 26.33 2.09
CA MET A 673 -5.86 25.67 0.82
C MET A 673 -7.21 24.96 0.88
N PRO A 674 -8.15 25.25 -0.04
CA PRO A 674 -9.41 24.55 -0.10
C PRO A 674 -9.26 23.13 -0.62
N VAL A 675 -9.89 22.19 0.06
CA VAL A 675 -10.01 20.78 -0.33
C VAL A 675 -11.47 20.47 -0.62
N TYR A 676 -11.73 20.00 -1.83
CA TYR A 676 -13.07 19.65 -2.31
C TYR A 676 -13.26 18.14 -2.39
N THR A 677 -14.50 17.69 -2.27
CA THR A 677 -14.84 16.27 -2.40
C THR A 677 -14.86 15.81 -3.86
N THR A 678 -15.11 16.71 -4.82
CA THR A 678 -15.23 16.37 -6.25
C THR A 678 -14.37 17.24 -7.14
N THR A 679 -13.86 16.66 -8.23
CA THR A 679 -13.11 17.39 -9.27
C THR A 679 -13.97 18.50 -9.90
N LYS A 680 -15.26 18.22 -10.11
CA LYS A 680 -16.25 19.19 -10.61
C LYS A 680 -16.27 20.48 -9.80
N GLU A 681 -16.41 20.37 -8.48
CA GLU A 681 -16.49 21.54 -7.61
C GLU A 681 -15.17 22.33 -7.61
N ALA A 682 -14.04 21.64 -7.55
CA ALA A 682 -12.72 22.27 -7.58
C ALA A 682 -12.51 23.08 -8.86
N VAL A 683 -12.81 22.49 -10.03
CA VAL A 683 -12.68 23.16 -11.33
C VAL A 683 -13.65 24.34 -11.46
N GLN A 684 -14.89 24.21 -10.98
CA GLN A 684 -15.87 25.31 -11.03
C GLN A 684 -15.44 26.52 -10.20
N LYS A 685 -14.84 26.29 -9.04
CA LYS A 685 -14.35 27.38 -8.17
C LYS A 685 -12.98 27.91 -8.59
N HIS A 686 -12.20 27.13 -9.34
CA HIS A 686 -10.85 27.46 -9.80
C HIS A 686 -10.70 27.31 -11.32
N PRO A 687 -11.42 28.12 -12.12
CA PRO A 687 -11.46 27.97 -13.58
C PRO A 687 -10.13 28.25 -14.29
N ASN A 688 -9.19 28.93 -13.62
CA ASN A 688 -7.88 29.27 -14.16
C ASN A 688 -6.86 28.14 -14.03
N ALA A 689 -7.13 27.11 -13.23
CA ALA A 689 -6.25 25.97 -13.10
C ALA A 689 -6.14 25.26 -14.46
N SER A 690 -4.91 25.05 -14.91
CA SER A 690 -4.62 24.46 -16.22
C SER A 690 -3.88 23.13 -16.11
N VAL A 691 -3.39 22.79 -14.92
CA VAL A 691 -2.68 21.54 -14.64
C VAL A 691 -3.46 20.71 -13.61
N PHE A 692 -3.52 19.40 -13.82
CA PHE A 692 -4.10 18.46 -12.85
C PHE A 692 -3.03 17.46 -12.42
N VAL A 693 -2.64 17.49 -11.14
CA VAL A 693 -1.64 16.57 -10.60
C VAL A 693 -2.35 15.41 -9.92
N ASN A 694 -2.34 14.24 -10.55
CA ASN A 694 -3.13 13.09 -10.15
C ASN A 694 -2.32 12.11 -9.30
N PHE A 695 -2.51 12.14 -7.98
CA PHE A 695 -1.98 11.15 -7.03
C PHE A 695 -2.99 10.04 -6.68
N ALA A 696 -4.00 9.82 -7.53
CA ALA A 696 -4.87 8.65 -7.40
C ALA A 696 -4.05 7.35 -7.41
N SER A 697 -4.53 6.32 -6.73
CA SER A 697 -3.95 4.97 -6.83
C SER A 697 -4.09 4.43 -8.26
N PHE A 698 -3.19 3.55 -8.70
CA PHE A 698 -3.26 2.86 -10.00
C PHE A 698 -4.63 2.21 -10.28
N ARG A 699 -5.39 1.84 -9.23
CA ARG A 699 -6.74 1.27 -9.35
C ARG A 699 -7.80 2.29 -9.78
N SER A 700 -7.61 3.55 -9.42
CA SER A 700 -8.57 4.66 -9.63
C SER A 700 -8.08 5.70 -10.65
N VAL A 701 -6.84 5.56 -11.12
CA VAL A 701 -6.17 6.58 -11.93
C VAL A 701 -6.77 6.71 -13.32
N HIS A 702 -7.28 5.60 -13.89
CA HIS A 702 -7.99 5.60 -15.16
C HIS A 702 -9.25 6.47 -15.07
N GLU A 703 -10.16 6.16 -14.15
CA GLU A 703 -11.42 6.90 -13.97
C GLU A 703 -11.18 8.39 -13.65
N THR A 704 -10.26 8.69 -12.74
CA THR A 704 -9.96 10.08 -12.34
C THR A 704 -9.31 10.90 -13.46
N SER A 705 -8.44 10.29 -14.28
CA SER A 705 -7.85 10.97 -15.44
C SER A 705 -8.89 11.19 -16.53
N MET A 706 -9.77 10.22 -16.77
CA MET A 706 -10.88 10.35 -17.72
C MET A 706 -11.87 11.43 -17.29
N GLU A 707 -12.16 11.55 -15.99
CA GLU A 707 -12.96 12.63 -15.42
C GLU A 707 -12.28 13.99 -15.63
N ALA A 708 -11.00 14.12 -15.26
CA ALA A 708 -10.25 15.36 -15.40
C ALA A 708 -10.22 15.88 -16.85
N MET A 709 -10.09 14.97 -17.83
CA MET A 709 -10.13 15.33 -19.25
C MET A 709 -11.49 15.84 -19.73
N ASN A 710 -12.58 15.74 -18.95
CA ASN A 710 -13.86 16.35 -19.33
C ASN A 710 -13.87 17.88 -19.14
N TYR A 711 -12.89 18.44 -18.42
CA TYR A 711 -12.81 19.85 -18.14
C TYR A 711 -11.81 20.54 -19.08
N SER A 712 -12.31 21.37 -19.99
CA SER A 712 -11.51 21.97 -21.08
C SER A 712 -10.41 22.94 -20.62
N ASN A 713 -10.49 23.47 -19.39
CA ASN A 713 -9.45 24.32 -18.81
C ASN A 713 -8.21 23.53 -18.41
N LEU A 714 -8.35 22.24 -18.04
CA LEU A 714 -7.23 21.37 -17.72
C LEU A 714 -6.53 20.94 -19.00
N LYS A 715 -5.34 21.48 -19.24
CA LYS A 715 -4.55 21.26 -20.47
C LYS A 715 -3.44 20.23 -20.29
N THR A 716 -2.96 20.03 -19.07
CA THR A 716 -1.93 19.05 -18.74
C THR A 716 -2.34 18.24 -17.53
N ILE A 717 -2.27 16.92 -17.63
CA ILE A 717 -2.49 15.99 -16.52
C ILE A 717 -1.18 15.26 -16.21
N ALA A 718 -0.71 15.35 -14.97
CA ALA A 718 0.43 14.59 -14.50
C ALA A 718 -0.06 13.36 -13.72
N ILE A 719 0.21 12.16 -14.23
CA ILE A 719 -0.23 10.90 -13.63
C ILE A 719 0.92 10.30 -12.83
N ILE A 720 0.84 10.36 -11.49
CA ILE A 720 1.94 9.94 -10.62
C ILE A 720 1.96 8.42 -10.40
N ALA A 721 0.80 7.78 -10.47
CA ALA A 721 0.65 6.35 -10.16
C ALA A 721 1.50 5.45 -11.05
N GLU A 722 2.17 4.47 -10.45
CA GLU A 722 2.89 3.38 -11.13
C GLU A 722 2.07 2.08 -11.09
N GLY A 723 2.22 1.25 -12.13
CA GLY A 723 1.49 -0.02 -12.27
C GLY A 723 0.10 0.15 -12.86
N VAL A 724 -0.05 1.06 -13.82
CA VAL A 724 -1.30 1.26 -14.56
C VAL A 724 -1.34 0.26 -15.73
N PRO A 725 -2.43 -0.53 -15.89
CA PRO A 725 -2.59 -1.45 -17.01
C PRO A 725 -2.32 -0.79 -18.37
N GLU A 726 -1.53 -1.45 -19.22
CA GLU A 726 -1.11 -0.93 -20.53
C GLU A 726 -2.33 -0.53 -21.37
N GLN A 727 -3.39 -1.33 -21.31
CA GLN A 727 -4.64 -1.07 -22.03
C GLN A 727 -5.38 0.17 -21.50
N GLN A 728 -5.39 0.40 -20.17
CA GLN A 728 -5.97 1.60 -19.59
C GLN A 728 -5.15 2.84 -19.96
N THR A 729 -3.83 2.74 -19.99
CA THR A 729 -2.95 3.84 -20.41
C THR A 729 -3.15 4.18 -21.88
N ARG A 730 -3.32 3.20 -22.77
CA ARG A 730 -3.66 3.42 -24.19
C ARG A 730 -5.01 4.13 -24.36
N ASP A 731 -6.00 3.80 -23.54
CA ASP A 731 -7.29 4.49 -23.53
C ASP A 731 -7.16 5.96 -23.09
N ILE A 732 -6.38 6.22 -22.03
CA ILE A 732 -6.06 7.58 -21.59
C ILE A 732 -5.39 8.38 -22.73
N ILE A 733 -4.37 7.81 -23.38
CA ILE A 733 -3.65 8.46 -24.49
C ILE A 733 -4.62 8.82 -25.62
N LYS A 734 -5.43 7.85 -26.07
CA LYS A 734 -6.40 8.06 -27.16
C LYS A 734 -7.36 9.21 -26.86
N VAL A 735 -7.91 9.26 -25.64
CA VAL A 735 -8.84 10.32 -25.23
C VAL A 735 -8.13 11.65 -25.05
N ALA A 736 -6.91 11.66 -24.51
CA ALA A 736 -6.10 12.85 -24.32
C ALA A 736 -5.76 13.51 -25.66
N GLU A 737 -5.31 12.74 -26.64
CA GLU A 737 -5.02 13.21 -28.00
C GLU A 737 -6.27 13.78 -28.68
N LYS A 738 -7.40 13.06 -28.60
CA LYS A 738 -8.69 13.52 -29.14
C LYS A 738 -9.13 14.87 -28.54
N LYS A 739 -8.81 15.11 -27.27
CA LYS A 739 -9.19 16.35 -26.55
C LYS A 739 -8.09 17.41 -26.54
N GLY A 740 -6.91 17.13 -27.08
CA GLY A 740 -5.76 18.03 -27.04
C GLY A 740 -5.27 18.32 -25.61
N VAL A 741 -5.30 17.31 -24.74
CA VAL A 741 -4.77 17.37 -23.37
C VAL A 741 -3.41 16.66 -23.33
N GLY A 742 -2.39 17.29 -22.77
CA GLY A 742 -1.09 16.67 -22.57
C GLY A 742 -1.05 15.79 -21.33
N ILE A 743 -0.43 14.62 -21.41
CA ILE A 743 -0.27 13.70 -20.29
C ILE A 743 1.23 13.55 -19.97
N ILE A 744 1.63 13.78 -18.72
CA ILE A 744 2.98 13.45 -18.22
C ILE A 744 2.83 12.25 -17.28
N GLY A 745 3.52 11.14 -17.55
CA GLY A 745 3.29 9.85 -16.87
C GLY A 745 2.40 8.90 -17.70
N PRO A 746 1.93 7.76 -17.16
CA PRO A 746 2.00 7.34 -15.75
C PRO A 746 3.40 6.94 -15.26
N ALA A 747 3.51 6.50 -14.01
CA ALA A 747 4.76 6.13 -13.34
C ALA A 747 5.84 7.21 -13.42
N THR A 748 5.47 8.45 -13.11
CA THR A 748 6.38 9.59 -13.11
C THR A 748 6.36 10.34 -11.79
N VAL A 749 7.49 10.99 -11.47
CA VAL A 749 7.51 12.04 -10.44
C VAL A 749 6.91 13.36 -10.94
N GLY A 750 6.84 13.54 -12.27
CA GLY A 750 6.37 14.73 -12.96
C GLY A 750 7.50 15.43 -13.73
N GLY A 751 7.70 16.71 -13.42
CA GLY A 751 8.67 17.58 -14.07
C GLY A 751 8.87 18.87 -13.29
N ILE A 752 9.94 19.58 -13.63
CA ILE A 752 10.30 20.85 -13.01
C ILE A 752 10.74 21.85 -14.08
N LYS A 753 10.16 23.04 -14.03
CA LYS A 753 10.60 24.20 -14.79
C LYS A 753 11.01 25.29 -13.81
N PRO A 754 12.32 25.41 -13.48
CA PRO A 754 12.83 26.45 -12.60
C PRO A 754 12.28 27.85 -12.89
N GLY A 755 11.83 28.55 -11.86
CA GLY A 755 11.16 29.85 -11.96
C GLY A 755 9.67 29.78 -12.31
N CYS A 756 9.15 28.62 -12.74
CA CYS A 756 7.78 28.47 -13.24
C CYS A 756 6.98 27.47 -12.42
N LEU A 757 7.16 26.16 -12.59
CA LEU A 757 6.29 25.15 -11.99
C LEU A 757 7.10 23.91 -11.60
N ARG A 758 6.79 23.38 -10.42
CA ARG A 758 7.20 22.04 -9.99
C ARG A 758 5.97 21.16 -9.92
N ILE A 759 6.00 19.98 -10.53
CA ILE A 759 4.91 19.01 -10.41
C ILE A 759 5.20 18.09 -9.22
N GLY A 760 4.32 18.15 -8.21
CA GLY A 760 4.35 17.25 -7.06
C GLY A 760 5.72 17.21 -6.37
N ASN A 761 6.28 16.01 -6.26
CA ASN A 761 7.51 15.78 -5.51
C ASN A 761 8.81 16.04 -6.30
N THR A 762 8.75 16.45 -7.56
CA THR A 762 9.94 16.60 -8.43
C THR A 762 10.99 17.55 -7.82
N GLY A 763 12.26 17.14 -7.79
CA GLY A 763 13.36 17.94 -7.20
C GLY A 763 13.49 17.80 -5.68
N GLY A 764 12.59 17.08 -5.01
CA GLY A 764 12.68 16.75 -3.59
C GLY A 764 12.63 17.92 -2.62
N MET A 765 13.35 17.80 -1.51
CA MET A 765 13.32 18.81 -0.45
C MET A 765 14.05 20.10 -0.88
N LEU A 766 13.82 21.17 -0.13
CA LEU A 766 14.33 22.50 -0.44
C LEU A 766 15.86 22.56 -0.51
N ASP A 767 16.54 21.77 0.32
CA ASP A 767 17.99 21.60 0.29
C ASP A 767 18.49 21.19 -1.10
N ASN A 768 17.82 20.24 -1.74
CA ASN A 768 18.14 19.84 -3.11
C ASN A 768 17.73 20.88 -4.16
N ILE A 769 16.62 21.60 -3.97
CA ILE A 769 16.23 22.73 -4.83
C ILE A 769 17.33 23.81 -4.83
N VAL A 770 17.91 24.11 -3.67
CA VAL A 770 19.04 25.04 -3.54
C VAL A 770 20.32 24.44 -4.12
N MET A 771 20.69 23.22 -3.73
CA MET A 771 21.92 22.55 -4.16
C MET A 771 21.99 22.40 -5.70
N SER A 772 20.86 22.03 -6.31
CA SER A 772 20.74 21.87 -7.76
C SER A 772 20.37 23.17 -8.48
N ARG A 773 20.29 24.30 -7.74
CA ARG A 773 19.95 25.63 -8.24
C ARG A 773 18.66 25.66 -9.09
N LEU A 774 17.61 24.98 -8.63
CA LEU A 774 16.35 24.82 -9.35
C LEU A 774 15.36 25.97 -9.15
N TYR A 775 15.71 26.98 -8.35
CA TYR A 775 14.86 28.16 -8.11
C TYR A 775 14.94 29.22 -9.22
N ARG A 776 15.81 29.03 -10.22
CA ARG A 776 16.00 29.92 -11.38
C ARG A 776 16.36 29.13 -12.64
N PRO A 777 15.92 29.56 -13.84
CA PRO A 777 16.19 28.86 -15.08
C PRO A 777 17.66 28.96 -15.50
N GLY A 778 18.20 27.86 -16.03
CA GLY A 778 19.40 27.85 -16.88
C GLY A 778 19.03 27.65 -18.35
N SER A 779 19.94 27.06 -19.14
CA SER A 779 19.78 26.91 -20.60
C SER A 779 19.58 25.46 -21.07
N VAL A 780 19.72 24.47 -20.18
CA VAL A 780 19.68 23.04 -20.54
C VAL A 780 18.29 22.44 -20.27
N ALA A 781 17.62 21.96 -21.31
CA ALA A 781 16.35 21.25 -21.17
C ALA A 781 16.55 19.74 -21.31
N TYR A 782 15.96 18.94 -20.42
CA TYR A 782 16.13 17.49 -20.44
C TYR A 782 14.81 16.71 -20.43
N VAL A 783 14.88 15.48 -20.94
CA VAL A 783 13.83 14.47 -20.80
C VAL A 783 14.44 13.14 -20.39
N SER A 784 13.80 12.47 -19.42
CA SER A 784 14.21 11.16 -18.88
C SER A 784 13.00 10.25 -18.77
N LYS A 785 13.15 8.92 -18.81
CA LYS A 785 12.11 7.99 -18.34
C LYS A 785 12.03 7.97 -16.81
N SER A 786 13.19 7.82 -16.15
CA SER A 786 13.28 7.67 -14.70
C SER A 786 13.13 9.00 -13.96
N GLY A 787 12.20 9.04 -12.98
CA GLY A 787 12.09 10.15 -12.05
C GLY A 787 13.25 10.24 -11.03
N GLY A 788 13.87 9.11 -10.66
CA GLY A 788 15.06 9.12 -9.81
C GLY A 788 16.26 9.73 -10.54
N MET A 789 16.46 9.32 -11.80
CA MET A 789 17.54 9.88 -12.61
C MET A 789 17.27 11.31 -13.05
N SER A 790 16.02 11.77 -13.20
CA SER A 790 15.76 13.19 -13.50
C SER A 790 16.32 14.11 -12.41
N ASN A 791 16.27 13.69 -11.15
CA ASN A 791 16.85 14.47 -10.07
C ASN A 791 18.38 14.35 -10.00
N GLU A 792 18.95 13.22 -10.43
CA GLU A 792 20.40 13.13 -10.66
C GLU A 792 20.83 14.03 -11.83
N LEU A 793 20.03 14.13 -12.90
CA LEU A 793 20.28 15.05 -14.01
C LEU A 793 20.22 16.51 -13.55
N ASN A 794 19.32 16.88 -12.64
CA ASN A 794 19.33 18.22 -12.03
C ASN A 794 20.70 18.54 -11.41
N ASN A 795 21.27 17.59 -10.66
CA ASN A 795 22.58 17.72 -10.02
C ASN A 795 23.75 17.69 -11.02
N ILE A 796 23.71 16.82 -12.02
CA ILE A 796 24.75 16.75 -13.06
C ILE A 796 24.74 18.05 -13.89
N VAL A 797 23.58 18.50 -14.34
CA VAL A 797 23.42 19.70 -15.16
C VAL A 797 23.87 20.94 -14.39
N CYS A 798 23.46 21.12 -13.12
CA CYS A 798 23.86 22.30 -12.34
C CYS A 798 25.38 22.40 -12.10
N ARG A 799 26.08 21.25 -12.06
CA ARG A 799 27.54 21.19 -11.88
C ARG A 799 28.31 21.45 -13.17
N ASN A 800 27.70 21.17 -14.32
CA ASN A 800 28.39 21.16 -15.62
C ASN A 800 27.92 22.25 -16.61
N SER A 801 26.89 23.04 -16.24
CA SER A 801 26.31 24.13 -17.06
C SER A 801 25.84 25.32 -16.18
N ASP A 802 25.01 26.22 -16.71
CA ASP A 802 24.30 27.27 -15.94
C ASP A 802 23.07 26.75 -15.16
N GLY A 803 22.54 25.58 -15.53
CA GLY A 803 21.45 24.89 -14.85
C GLY A 803 20.33 24.45 -15.78
N VAL A 804 19.28 23.90 -15.16
CA VAL A 804 18.13 23.35 -15.89
C VAL A 804 17.19 24.49 -16.34
N TYR A 805 16.79 24.46 -17.61
CA TYR A 805 15.70 25.28 -18.15
C TYR A 805 14.33 24.63 -17.86
N GLU A 806 14.15 23.38 -18.29
CA GLU A 806 12.96 22.56 -18.04
C GLU A 806 13.37 21.08 -18.06
N GLY A 807 12.94 20.32 -17.07
CA GLY A 807 13.22 18.90 -16.92
C GLY A 807 11.94 18.10 -16.76
N VAL A 808 11.74 17.06 -17.58
CA VAL A 808 10.56 16.19 -17.48
C VAL A 808 10.97 14.72 -17.36
N ALA A 809 10.33 14.01 -16.44
CA ALA A 809 10.31 12.55 -16.44
C ALA A 809 9.03 12.08 -17.14
N ILE A 810 9.13 11.41 -18.29
CA ILE A 810 7.94 10.95 -19.04
C ILE A 810 7.25 9.76 -18.39
N GLY A 811 7.98 8.99 -17.57
CA GLY A 811 7.49 7.83 -16.83
C GLY A 811 8.11 6.50 -17.28
N GLY A 812 8.06 5.51 -16.37
CA GLY A 812 8.55 4.14 -16.60
C GLY A 812 7.57 3.20 -17.35
N ASP A 813 6.30 3.64 -17.47
CA ASP A 813 5.26 3.15 -18.38
C ASP A 813 5.82 2.67 -19.73
N ARG A 814 5.38 1.51 -20.26
CA ARG A 814 5.66 1.12 -21.67
C ARG A 814 5.12 2.14 -22.66
N TYR A 815 3.94 2.69 -22.37
CA TYR A 815 3.29 3.72 -23.17
C TYR A 815 3.17 5.02 -22.35
N PRO A 816 4.23 5.83 -22.24
CA PRO A 816 4.13 7.10 -21.53
C PRO A 816 3.15 8.02 -22.26
N GLY A 817 2.37 8.80 -21.52
CA GLY A 817 1.35 9.70 -22.05
C GLY A 817 1.90 10.69 -23.09
N SER A 818 3.11 11.18 -22.85
CA SER A 818 3.93 11.97 -23.77
C SER A 818 5.25 11.28 -24.06
N ARG A 819 5.74 11.41 -25.29
CA ARG A 819 6.99 10.78 -25.77
C ARG A 819 8.15 11.77 -25.71
N PHE A 820 9.38 11.25 -25.85
CA PHE A 820 10.58 12.09 -25.92
C PHE A 820 10.47 13.18 -27.00
N LEU A 821 10.04 12.81 -28.21
CA LEU A 821 9.88 13.73 -29.33
C LEU A 821 8.92 14.89 -28.99
N ASP A 822 7.81 14.62 -28.29
CA ASP A 822 6.81 15.66 -27.97
C ASP A 822 7.41 16.77 -27.11
N HIS A 823 8.28 16.43 -26.15
CA HIS A 823 8.99 17.40 -25.33
C HIS A 823 10.15 18.07 -26.07
N PHE A 824 10.92 17.34 -26.86
CA PHE A 824 12.04 17.89 -27.63
C PHE A 824 11.59 18.90 -28.68
N LEU A 825 10.42 18.69 -29.30
CA LEU A 825 9.83 19.68 -30.21
C LEU A 825 9.47 20.97 -29.48
N ARG A 826 8.90 20.89 -28.26
CA ARG A 826 8.67 22.09 -27.42
C ARG A 826 9.96 22.81 -27.10
N TYR A 827 11.00 22.08 -26.72
CA TYR A 827 12.28 22.68 -26.35
C TYR A 827 13.02 23.25 -27.56
N GLN A 828 12.91 22.61 -28.73
CA GLN A 828 13.44 23.15 -29.98
C GLN A 828 12.79 24.49 -30.32
N ASP A 829 11.48 24.62 -30.11
CA ASP A 829 10.71 25.81 -30.48
C ASP A 829 10.78 26.93 -29.42
N ASP A 830 11.26 26.64 -28.20
CA ASP A 830 11.49 27.63 -27.16
C ASP A 830 12.88 28.25 -27.27
N ALA A 831 12.98 29.56 -27.50
CA ALA A 831 14.25 30.26 -27.70
C ALA A 831 15.19 30.22 -26.48
N ASN A 832 14.70 29.92 -25.27
CA ASN A 832 15.50 29.91 -24.04
C ASN A 832 16.16 28.56 -23.77
N ALA A 833 15.61 27.45 -24.28
CA ALA A 833 16.29 26.17 -24.26
C ALA A 833 17.40 26.18 -25.32
N LYS A 834 18.68 26.13 -24.92
CA LYS A 834 19.82 26.21 -25.86
C LYS A 834 20.45 24.86 -26.16
N MET A 835 20.33 23.93 -25.22
CA MET A 835 20.92 22.60 -25.26
C MET A 835 19.88 21.58 -24.79
N LEU A 836 19.80 20.45 -25.50
CA LEU A 836 18.84 19.39 -25.19
C LEU A 836 19.58 18.16 -24.63
N LEU A 837 19.00 17.54 -23.62
CA LEU A 837 19.58 16.37 -22.96
C LEU A 837 18.57 15.21 -22.88
N LEU A 838 18.93 14.08 -23.47
CA LEU A 838 18.14 12.85 -23.44
C LEU A 838 18.79 11.83 -22.51
N LEU A 839 18.01 11.32 -21.56
CA LEU A 839 18.34 10.07 -20.87
C LEU A 839 17.32 9.00 -21.26
N GLY A 840 17.69 8.24 -22.29
CA GLY A 840 16.92 7.11 -22.81
C GLY A 840 17.17 5.83 -22.03
N GLU A 841 16.54 4.75 -22.45
CA GLU A 841 16.62 3.45 -21.77
C GLU A 841 16.51 2.30 -22.79
N VAL A 842 16.97 1.12 -22.41
CA VAL A 842 16.70 -0.12 -23.13
C VAL A 842 15.20 -0.36 -23.33
N GLY A 843 14.82 -0.98 -24.43
CA GLY A 843 13.43 -1.31 -24.76
C GLY A 843 12.65 -0.21 -25.48
N GLY A 844 11.80 -0.61 -26.43
CA GLY A 844 11.05 0.33 -27.29
C GLY A 844 11.91 1.09 -28.29
N LEU A 845 11.28 1.97 -29.08
CA LEU A 845 11.90 2.64 -30.23
C LEU A 845 11.76 4.18 -30.22
N ASP A 846 11.31 4.78 -29.12
CA ASP A 846 11.01 6.22 -29.03
C ASP A 846 12.23 7.12 -29.34
N GLU A 847 13.46 6.66 -29.08
CA GLU A 847 14.68 7.40 -29.41
C GLU A 847 14.93 7.51 -30.93
N TYR A 848 14.42 6.57 -31.74
CA TYR A 848 14.56 6.65 -33.20
C TYR A 848 13.70 7.75 -33.81
N ASP A 849 12.54 8.07 -33.22
CA ASP A 849 11.74 9.24 -33.62
C ASP A 849 12.53 10.55 -33.48
N LEU A 850 13.39 10.66 -32.45
CA LEU A 850 14.30 11.79 -32.27
C LEU A 850 15.42 11.79 -33.32
N ILE A 851 16.01 10.62 -33.58
CA ILE A 851 17.04 10.46 -34.63
C ILE A 851 16.50 10.94 -35.98
N ASP A 852 15.29 10.53 -36.33
CA ASP A 852 14.62 10.95 -37.54
C ASP A 852 14.37 12.47 -37.58
N ALA A 853 13.94 13.06 -36.46
CA ALA A 853 13.72 14.49 -36.36
C ALA A 853 15.02 15.31 -36.51
N VAL A 854 16.15 14.81 -36.00
CA VAL A 854 17.48 15.42 -36.19
C VAL A 854 17.92 15.28 -37.65
N LYS A 855 17.83 14.08 -38.24
CA LYS A 855 18.20 13.84 -39.65
C LYS A 855 17.38 14.68 -40.63
N LYS A 856 16.09 14.90 -40.34
CA LYS A 856 15.18 15.75 -41.14
C LYS A 856 15.38 17.26 -40.89
N GLY A 857 16.28 17.64 -39.99
CA GLY A 857 16.54 19.04 -39.63
C GLY A 857 15.42 19.71 -38.83
N ARG A 858 14.49 18.94 -38.25
CA ARG A 858 13.43 19.47 -37.38
C ARG A 858 13.96 19.85 -36.00
N ILE A 859 14.91 19.08 -35.49
CA ILE A 859 15.68 19.39 -34.27
C ILE A 859 17.07 19.82 -34.72
N THR A 860 17.46 21.04 -34.38
CA THR A 860 18.73 21.65 -34.81
C THR A 860 19.62 22.09 -33.65
N LYS A 861 19.08 22.16 -32.43
CA LYS A 861 19.85 22.45 -31.22
C LYS A 861 20.74 21.26 -30.87
N PRO A 862 21.92 21.48 -30.27
CA PRO A 862 22.78 20.38 -29.83
C PRO A 862 22.05 19.44 -28.87
N VAL A 863 22.10 18.14 -29.16
CA VAL A 863 21.51 17.10 -28.33
C VAL A 863 22.61 16.25 -27.71
N VAL A 864 22.71 16.25 -26.39
CA VAL A 864 23.47 15.24 -25.63
C VAL A 864 22.53 14.10 -25.29
N ALA A 865 22.95 12.86 -25.51
CA ALA A 865 22.09 11.71 -25.28
C ALA A 865 22.85 10.51 -24.73
N TRP A 866 22.19 9.76 -23.84
CA TRP A 866 22.65 8.46 -23.39
C TRP A 866 21.45 7.54 -23.11
N CYS A 867 21.46 6.33 -23.65
CA CYS A 867 20.55 5.26 -23.29
C CYS A 867 21.21 4.33 -22.28
N VAL A 868 20.57 4.13 -21.13
CA VAL A 868 21.02 3.17 -20.08
C VAL A 868 20.51 1.76 -20.37
N GLY A 869 21.16 0.74 -19.83
CA GLY A 869 20.87 -0.68 -20.03
C GLY A 869 21.84 -1.38 -20.99
N THR A 870 23.07 -0.88 -21.09
CA THR A 870 24.14 -1.51 -21.89
C THR A 870 24.59 -2.85 -21.31
N CYS A 871 24.41 -3.08 -20.00
CA CYS A 871 24.72 -4.37 -19.36
C CYS A 871 23.83 -5.53 -19.83
N ALA A 872 22.69 -5.27 -20.48
CA ALA A 872 21.77 -6.32 -20.92
C ALA A 872 22.46 -7.36 -21.81
N SER A 873 23.42 -6.95 -22.65
CA SER A 873 24.21 -7.86 -23.50
C SER A 873 25.21 -8.73 -22.74
N CYS A 874 25.48 -8.44 -21.46
CA CYS A 874 26.37 -9.24 -20.61
C CYS A 874 25.66 -10.40 -19.93
N PHE A 875 24.33 -10.44 -19.96
CA PHE A 875 23.53 -11.48 -19.30
C PHE A 875 23.24 -12.64 -20.26
N THR A 876 23.23 -13.86 -19.72
CA THR A 876 22.97 -15.09 -20.50
C THR A 876 21.47 -15.30 -20.77
N THR A 877 20.60 -14.61 -20.03
CA THR A 877 19.14 -14.71 -20.16
C THR A 877 18.54 -13.31 -20.19
N GLU A 878 17.35 -13.19 -20.78
CA GLU A 878 16.60 -11.93 -20.77
C GLU A 878 16.31 -11.48 -19.33
N VAL A 879 16.68 -10.24 -19.01
CA VAL A 879 16.40 -9.61 -17.72
C VAL A 879 15.39 -8.50 -17.95
N GLN A 880 14.26 -8.58 -17.25
CA GLN A 880 13.32 -7.48 -17.12
C GLN A 880 13.87 -6.50 -16.07
N PHE A 881 14.18 -5.27 -16.48
CA PHE A 881 14.57 -4.22 -15.54
C PHE A 881 13.32 -3.62 -14.85
N GLY A 882 13.53 -2.76 -13.84
CA GLY A 882 12.47 -2.28 -12.95
C GLY A 882 11.32 -1.54 -13.64
N HIS A 883 11.59 -0.69 -14.64
CA HIS A 883 10.53 -0.01 -15.40
C HIS A 883 9.86 -0.97 -16.41
N ALA A 884 8.57 -0.78 -16.74
CA ALA A 884 7.83 -1.64 -17.69
C ALA A 884 8.53 -1.76 -19.02
N GLY A 885 8.85 -0.59 -19.57
CA GLY A 885 9.33 -0.47 -20.93
C GLY A 885 10.76 -0.96 -21.08
N ALA A 886 11.45 -1.29 -19.99
CA ALA A 886 12.86 -1.65 -19.96
C ALA A 886 13.09 -3.14 -20.26
N GLN A 887 12.59 -3.59 -21.41
CA GLN A 887 12.83 -4.90 -21.98
C GLN A 887 13.06 -4.76 -23.49
N ALA A 888 14.22 -5.21 -23.98
CA ALA A 888 14.48 -5.27 -25.42
C ALA A 888 13.87 -6.54 -26.02
N ARG A 889 13.09 -6.40 -27.10
CA ARG A 889 12.51 -7.54 -27.85
C ARG A 889 13.28 -7.89 -29.13
N GLY A 890 14.24 -7.06 -29.51
CA GLY A 890 15.13 -7.24 -30.64
C GLY A 890 16.31 -6.28 -30.58
N ASP A 891 17.27 -6.46 -31.48
CA ASP A 891 18.56 -5.75 -31.45
C ASP A 891 18.42 -4.22 -31.47
N MET A 892 17.46 -3.71 -32.25
CA MET A 892 17.17 -2.27 -32.37
C MET A 892 16.73 -1.63 -31.05
N GLU A 893 16.13 -2.41 -30.15
CA GLU A 893 15.66 -1.94 -28.85
C GLU A 893 16.77 -1.95 -27.77
N THR A 894 17.94 -2.49 -28.08
CA THR A 894 19.07 -2.50 -27.13
C THR A 894 19.63 -1.09 -26.92
N ALA A 895 20.05 -0.78 -25.69
CA ALA A 895 20.65 0.52 -25.38
C ALA A 895 21.91 0.79 -26.22
N ALA A 896 22.73 -0.25 -26.46
CA ALA A 896 23.93 -0.15 -27.29
C ALA A 896 23.61 0.22 -28.75
N ALA A 897 22.61 -0.40 -29.38
CA ALA A 897 22.19 -0.07 -30.74
C ALA A 897 21.66 1.36 -30.83
N LYS A 898 20.83 1.78 -29.87
CA LYS A 898 20.31 3.15 -29.79
C LYS A 898 21.42 4.18 -29.65
N ASN A 899 22.38 3.96 -28.73
CA ASN A 899 23.53 4.85 -28.52
C ASN A 899 24.36 5.00 -29.80
N LYS A 900 24.63 3.89 -30.50
CA LYS A 900 25.32 3.90 -31.79
C LYS A 900 24.54 4.70 -32.85
N ALA A 901 23.25 4.42 -33.00
CA ALA A 901 22.41 5.09 -33.98
C ALA A 901 22.27 6.61 -33.71
N MET A 902 22.17 7.02 -32.45
CA MET A 902 22.18 8.43 -32.07
C MET A 902 23.51 9.10 -32.40
N LYS A 903 24.65 8.45 -32.10
CA LYS A 903 25.99 8.97 -32.40
C LYS A 903 26.18 9.18 -33.92
N GLU A 904 25.74 8.21 -34.73
CA GLU A 904 25.77 8.30 -36.20
C GLU A 904 24.84 9.39 -36.76
N ALA A 905 23.75 9.71 -36.05
CA ALA A 905 22.82 10.77 -36.43
C ALA A 905 23.28 12.19 -36.03
N GLY A 906 24.42 12.33 -35.35
CA GLY A 906 24.98 13.63 -34.95
C GLY A 906 24.70 14.05 -33.51
N PHE A 907 24.18 13.15 -32.66
CA PHE A 907 24.03 13.40 -31.24
C PHE A 907 25.39 13.34 -30.53
N HIS A 908 25.54 14.10 -29.45
CA HIS A 908 26.69 14.01 -28.55
C HIS A 908 26.48 12.87 -27.55
N VAL A 909 26.99 11.68 -27.87
CA VAL A 909 26.83 10.47 -27.05
C VAL A 909 28.15 10.14 -26.35
N PRO A 910 28.22 10.12 -24.99
CA PRO A 910 29.41 9.70 -24.25
C PRO A 910 29.65 8.19 -24.41
N ASP A 911 30.83 7.70 -24.00
CA ASP A 911 31.15 6.27 -24.08
C ASP A 911 30.50 5.45 -22.95
N SER A 912 30.18 6.08 -21.82
CA SER A 912 29.55 5.50 -20.64
C SER A 912 28.84 6.58 -19.83
N PHE A 913 27.94 6.19 -18.91
CA PHE A 913 27.15 7.16 -18.12
C PHE A 913 28.02 8.09 -17.26
N ASP A 914 29.12 7.60 -16.70
CA ASP A 914 30.05 8.40 -15.88
C ASP A 914 30.82 9.47 -16.68
N LYS A 915 30.80 9.40 -18.02
CA LYS A 915 31.33 10.42 -18.94
C LYS A 915 30.30 11.44 -19.40
N LEU A 916 29.03 11.26 -19.05
CA LEU A 916 27.97 12.22 -19.33
C LEU A 916 28.25 13.64 -18.77
N PRO A 917 28.77 13.81 -17.54
CA PRO A 917 29.13 15.14 -17.01
C PRO A 917 30.15 15.89 -17.89
N GLU A 918 31.21 15.21 -18.31
CA GLU A 918 32.27 15.77 -19.16
C GLU A 918 31.71 16.21 -20.53
N MET A 919 30.86 15.38 -21.14
CA MET A 919 30.20 15.69 -22.42
C MET A 919 29.28 16.91 -22.31
N ILE A 920 28.48 16.99 -21.24
CA ILE A 920 27.59 18.14 -21.00
C ILE A 920 28.42 19.42 -20.87
N ASN A 921 29.48 19.38 -20.07
CA ASN A 921 30.33 20.55 -19.85
C ASN A 921 31.00 21.04 -21.14
N LYS A 922 31.46 20.11 -21.98
CA LYS A 922 32.06 20.42 -23.27
C LYS A 922 31.08 21.15 -24.20
N VAL A 923 29.92 20.55 -24.46
CA VAL A 923 28.90 21.13 -25.37
C VAL A 923 28.40 22.48 -24.86
N TYR A 924 28.21 22.60 -23.54
CA TYR A 924 27.83 23.87 -22.92
C TYR A 924 28.91 24.95 -23.10
N THR A 925 30.18 24.60 -22.90
CA THR A 925 31.32 25.53 -23.09
C THR A 925 31.40 26.00 -24.53
N ASP A 926 31.25 25.09 -25.50
CA ASP A 926 31.25 25.42 -26.93
C ASP A 926 30.13 26.43 -27.27
N LEU A 927 28.94 26.28 -26.67
CA LEU A 927 27.81 27.21 -26.86
C LEU A 927 28.04 28.58 -26.22
N VAL A 928 28.70 28.64 -25.07
CA VAL A 928 29.10 29.91 -24.44
C VAL A 928 30.17 30.62 -25.27
N GLU A 929 31.19 29.90 -25.74
CA GLU A 929 32.25 30.45 -26.59
C GLU A 929 31.74 30.92 -27.96
N ALA A 930 30.71 30.25 -28.50
CA ALA A 930 30.00 30.67 -29.71
C ALA A 930 29.08 31.88 -29.50
N GLY A 931 28.81 32.26 -28.24
CA GLY A 931 27.91 33.36 -27.88
C GLY A 931 26.41 33.02 -27.98
N GLU A 932 26.05 31.74 -28.08
CA GLU A 932 24.66 31.25 -28.10
C GLU A 932 24.06 31.21 -26.68
N ILE A 933 24.89 31.00 -25.66
CA ILE A 933 24.57 31.12 -24.24
C ILE A 933 25.34 32.30 -23.65
N VAL A 934 24.63 33.18 -22.94
CA VAL A 934 25.23 34.27 -22.17
C VAL A 934 25.02 33.99 -20.71
N GLU A 935 26.10 33.73 -19.99
CA GLU A 935 26.04 33.40 -18.57
C GLU A 935 25.62 34.62 -17.74
N THR A 936 24.69 34.42 -16.81
CA THR A 936 24.29 35.44 -15.84
C THR A 936 24.93 35.17 -14.48
N PRO A 937 25.39 36.21 -13.76
CA PRO A 937 25.81 36.05 -12.37
C PRO A 937 24.70 35.42 -11.52
N GLU A 938 25.09 34.53 -10.60
CA GLU A 938 24.15 33.91 -9.67
C GLU A 938 23.53 34.97 -8.75
N GLY A 939 22.20 34.99 -8.66
CA GLY A 939 21.49 35.91 -7.77
C GLY A 939 21.52 35.44 -6.31
N GLU A 940 20.93 36.22 -5.41
CA GLU A 940 20.76 35.80 -4.01
C GLU A 940 19.80 34.61 -3.90
N THR A 941 20.24 33.57 -3.20
CA THR A 941 19.39 32.43 -2.83
C THR A 941 18.30 32.92 -1.85
N PRO A 942 17.01 32.78 -2.20
CA PRO A 942 15.92 33.10 -1.30
C PRO A 942 16.01 32.25 -0.02
N GLN A 943 15.91 32.90 1.14
CA GLN A 943 15.92 32.22 2.44
C GLN A 943 14.49 31.80 2.79
N VAL A 944 14.23 30.49 2.80
CA VAL A 944 13.02 29.94 3.42
C VAL A 944 13.41 29.46 4.82
N PRO A 945 12.66 29.83 5.87
CA PRO A 945 12.93 29.33 7.21
C PRO A 945 12.97 27.81 7.24
N MET A 946 13.91 27.28 8.03
CA MET A 946 14.00 25.85 8.25
C MET A 946 12.76 25.38 9.03
N ASP A 947 12.14 24.28 8.58
CA ASP A 947 11.04 23.65 9.31
C ASP A 947 11.48 23.28 10.75
N TYR A 948 10.63 23.57 11.73
CA TYR A 948 10.92 23.32 13.14
C TYR A 948 11.23 21.85 13.42
N THR A 949 10.51 20.90 12.81
CA THR A 949 10.75 19.48 12.98
C THR A 949 12.12 19.06 12.44
N TRP A 950 12.56 19.69 11.36
CA TRP A 950 13.88 19.48 10.77
C TRP A 950 14.99 20.06 11.64
N ALA A 951 14.85 21.32 12.07
CA ALA A 951 15.81 21.97 12.97
C ALA A 951 15.95 21.20 14.30
N LYS A 952 14.85 20.65 14.83
CA LYS A 952 14.85 19.82 16.04
C LYS A 952 15.58 18.49 15.80
N LYS A 953 15.34 17.82 14.67
CA LYS A 953 16.02 16.57 14.30
C LYS A 953 17.53 16.75 14.15
N LEU A 954 17.96 17.88 13.56
CA LEU A 954 19.38 18.23 13.43
C LEU A 954 20.02 18.71 14.75
N GLY A 955 19.24 18.84 15.83
CA GLY A 955 19.73 19.33 17.12
C GLY A 955 20.06 20.84 17.16
N MET A 956 19.66 21.59 16.13
CA MET A 956 19.92 23.03 16.01
C MET A 956 19.04 23.86 16.97
N VAL A 957 17.85 23.34 17.30
CA VAL A 957 16.92 23.98 18.24
C VAL A 957 16.51 23.00 19.32
N ARG A 958 16.38 23.51 20.55
CA ARG A 958 15.82 22.78 21.69
C ARG A 958 14.52 23.45 22.09
N LYS A 959 13.45 22.67 22.23
CA LYS A 959 12.20 23.12 22.85
C LYS A 959 11.96 22.26 24.09
N PRO A 960 11.75 22.86 25.26
CA PRO A 960 11.41 22.09 26.45
C PRO A 960 10.14 21.29 26.21
N ALA A 961 10.07 20.08 26.77
CA ALA A 961 8.85 19.29 26.75
C ALA A 961 7.83 19.95 27.68
N ASN A 962 6.63 20.26 27.16
CA ASN A 962 5.56 20.84 27.96
C ASN A 962 4.87 19.80 28.86
N PHE A 963 5.05 18.51 28.56
CA PHE A 963 4.42 17.40 29.25
C PHE A 963 5.45 16.34 29.57
N ILE A 964 5.33 15.73 30.75
CA ILE A 964 6.11 14.57 31.18
C ILE A 964 5.10 13.46 31.49
N SER A 965 5.25 12.33 30.80
CA SER A 965 4.52 11.09 31.09
C SER A 965 5.52 9.98 31.35
N SER A 966 5.23 9.13 32.33
CA SER A 966 6.14 8.07 32.78
C SER A 966 5.48 6.71 32.96
N ILE A 967 4.22 6.56 32.53
CA ILE A 967 3.41 5.35 32.77
C ILE A 967 3.29 4.47 31.52
N SER A 968 3.29 5.06 30.33
CA SER A 968 3.21 4.36 29.06
C SER A 968 3.95 5.10 27.95
N ASP A 969 4.42 4.36 26.94
CA ASP A 969 4.99 4.91 25.71
C ASP A 969 4.47 4.10 24.51
N ASP A 970 3.74 4.75 23.62
CA ASP A 970 3.12 4.21 22.40
C ASP A 970 3.86 4.61 21.11
N ARG A 971 4.97 5.33 21.24
CA ARG A 971 5.73 5.86 20.08
C ARG A 971 6.74 4.87 19.52
N GLY A 972 7.04 3.80 20.26
CA GLY A 972 7.96 2.74 19.85
C GLY A 972 7.34 1.78 18.83
N GLU A 973 8.09 0.74 18.46
CA GLU A 973 7.58 -0.37 17.64
C GLU A 973 6.43 -1.12 18.35
N GLU A 974 6.41 -1.07 19.68
CA GLU A 974 5.43 -1.70 20.52
C GLU A 974 5.02 -0.78 21.68
N LEU A 975 3.75 -0.85 22.09
CA LEU A 975 3.25 -0.19 23.30
C LEU A 975 3.96 -0.72 24.54
N THR A 976 4.44 0.16 25.40
CA THR A 976 5.02 -0.21 26.69
C THR A 976 4.25 0.36 27.86
N TYR A 977 4.12 -0.42 28.94
CA TYR A 977 3.62 0.00 30.25
C TYR A 977 4.77 -0.03 31.25
N CYS A 978 5.18 1.15 31.71
CA CYS A 978 6.35 1.34 32.58
C CYS A 978 7.61 0.57 32.08
N GLY A 979 7.84 0.59 30.76
CA GLY A 979 8.98 -0.09 30.12
C GLY A 979 8.79 -1.58 29.85
N MET A 980 7.71 -2.21 30.31
CA MET A 980 7.34 -3.57 29.89
C MET A 980 6.52 -3.52 28.61
N SER A 981 6.91 -4.27 27.58
CA SER A 981 6.15 -4.28 26.33
C SER A 981 4.81 -4.99 26.46
N ILE A 982 3.84 -4.65 25.61
CA ILE A 982 2.51 -5.27 25.69
C ILE A 982 2.57 -6.78 25.43
N SER A 983 3.46 -7.27 24.56
CA SER A 983 3.71 -8.70 24.37
C SER A 983 4.24 -9.35 25.65
N ASP A 984 5.14 -8.70 26.38
CA ASP A 984 5.64 -9.18 27.67
C ASP A 984 4.54 -9.24 28.74
N VAL A 985 3.62 -8.28 28.73
CA VAL A 985 2.47 -8.26 29.64
C VAL A 985 1.60 -9.51 29.46
N PHE A 986 1.36 -9.93 28.21
CA PHE A 986 0.57 -11.12 27.91
C PHE A 986 1.38 -12.42 28.07
N SER A 987 2.63 -12.47 27.62
CA SER A 987 3.46 -13.68 27.68
C SER A 987 3.78 -14.09 29.12
N LYS A 988 3.83 -13.14 30.05
CA LYS A 988 4.09 -13.35 31.47
C LYS A 988 2.81 -13.45 32.32
N ASP A 989 1.62 -13.48 31.69
CA ASP A 989 0.31 -13.56 32.36
C ASP A 989 0.14 -12.53 33.50
N ILE A 990 0.49 -11.27 33.23
CA ILE A 990 0.56 -10.22 34.24
C ILE A 990 -0.83 -9.86 34.84
N GLY A 991 -1.91 -10.06 34.08
CA GLY A 991 -3.29 -9.81 34.52
C GLY A 991 -3.65 -8.32 34.72
N ILE A 992 -4.91 -8.03 35.05
CA ILE A 992 -5.40 -6.66 35.24
C ILE A 992 -4.74 -6.02 36.47
N GLY A 993 -4.58 -6.78 37.55
CA GLY A 993 -3.90 -6.30 38.75
C GLY A 993 -2.43 -5.93 38.48
N GLY A 994 -1.74 -6.68 37.62
CA GLY A 994 -0.36 -6.38 37.25
C GLY A 994 -0.24 -5.22 36.27
N VAL A 995 -1.18 -5.04 35.34
CA VAL A 995 -1.23 -3.84 34.48
C VAL A 995 -1.47 -2.58 35.31
N LEU A 996 -2.41 -2.62 36.26
CA LEU A 996 -2.62 -1.52 37.21
C LEU A 996 -1.36 -1.23 38.02
N SER A 997 -0.63 -2.28 38.41
CA SER A 997 0.64 -2.14 39.10
C SER A 997 1.68 -1.37 38.28
N LEU A 998 1.82 -1.71 36.99
CA LEU A 998 2.74 -1.03 36.08
C LEU A 998 2.32 0.43 35.84
N LEU A 999 1.04 0.68 35.62
CA LEU A 999 0.55 2.01 35.26
C LEU A 999 0.47 2.98 36.45
N TRP A 1000 -0.05 2.52 37.59
CA TRP A 1000 -0.31 3.40 38.74
C TRP A 1000 0.89 3.49 39.67
N PHE A 1001 1.59 2.37 39.88
CA PHE A 1001 2.69 2.30 40.82
C PHE A 1001 4.07 2.27 40.16
N ARG A 1002 4.12 2.15 38.82
CA ARG A 1002 5.36 2.12 38.04
C ARG A 1002 6.32 1.00 38.48
N ARG A 1003 5.76 -0.11 38.96
CA ARG A 1003 6.49 -1.28 39.45
C ARG A 1003 5.72 -2.55 39.13
N GLN A 1004 6.42 -3.66 38.96
CA GLN A 1004 5.80 -4.98 38.90
C GLN A 1004 5.65 -5.52 40.32
N LEU A 1005 4.45 -5.42 40.89
CA LEU A 1005 4.19 -5.92 42.24
C LEU A 1005 4.16 -7.46 42.27
N PRO A 1006 4.41 -8.07 43.45
CA PRO A 1006 4.27 -9.51 43.63
C PRO A 1006 2.88 -10.02 43.26
N ALA A 1007 2.78 -11.27 42.79
CA ALA A 1007 1.53 -11.87 42.32
C ALA A 1007 0.38 -11.84 43.35
N TYR A 1008 0.69 -11.95 44.65
CA TYR A 1008 -0.34 -11.85 45.69
C TYR A 1008 -0.88 -10.41 45.83
N CYS A 1009 -0.06 -9.39 45.56
CA CYS A 1009 -0.46 -7.99 45.58
C CYS A 1009 -1.35 -7.67 44.38
N THR A 1010 -0.95 -8.10 43.17
CA THR A 1010 -1.76 -7.92 41.96
C THR A 1010 -3.09 -8.66 42.09
N LYS A 1011 -3.08 -9.87 42.67
CA LYS A 1011 -4.31 -10.60 42.95
C LYS A 1011 -5.20 -9.90 43.95
N PHE A 1012 -4.63 -9.32 45.00
CA PHE A 1012 -5.37 -8.55 45.99
C PHE A 1012 -6.04 -7.31 45.36
N ILE A 1013 -5.33 -6.60 44.47
CA ILE A 1013 -5.88 -5.46 43.72
C ILE A 1013 -7.09 -5.90 42.88
N GLU A 1014 -7.01 -7.03 42.18
CA GLU A 1014 -8.16 -7.58 41.44
C GLU A 1014 -9.34 -7.92 42.36
N MET A 1015 -9.05 -8.49 43.53
CA MET A 1015 -10.09 -8.80 44.52
C MET A 1015 -10.81 -7.53 44.99
N ILE A 1016 -10.10 -6.41 45.19
CA ILE A 1016 -10.70 -5.11 45.51
C ILE A 1016 -11.67 -4.68 44.42
N LEU A 1017 -11.28 -4.77 43.14
CA LEU A 1017 -12.15 -4.41 42.01
C LEU A 1017 -13.42 -5.27 41.98
N MET A 1018 -13.29 -6.57 42.27
CA MET A 1018 -14.43 -7.50 42.29
C MET A 1018 -15.43 -7.18 43.41
N VAL A 1019 -14.95 -6.94 44.64
CA VAL A 1019 -15.85 -6.71 45.79
C VAL A 1019 -16.45 -5.30 45.80
N THR A 1020 -15.85 -4.36 45.05
CA THR A 1020 -16.35 -2.99 44.88
C THR A 1020 -17.12 -2.78 43.58
N ALA A 1021 -17.26 -3.83 42.74
CA ALA A 1021 -17.85 -3.73 41.41
C ALA A 1021 -19.25 -3.11 41.41
N ASP A 1022 -20.14 -3.59 42.28
CA ASP A 1022 -21.48 -3.02 42.45
C ASP A 1022 -22.05 -3.22 43.87
N HIS A 1023 -23.08 -2.45 44.24
CA HIS A 1023 -23.80 -2.54 45.52
C HIS A 1023 -25.27 -2.13 45.37
N GLY A 1024 -25.84 -2.40 44.19
CA GLY A 1024 -27.24 -2.19 43.89
C GLY A 1024 -27.61 -0.75 43.49
N PRO A 1025 -28.82 -0.55 42.94
CA PRO A 1025 -29.22 0.69 42.27
C PRO A 1025 -29.54 1.85 43.21
N ALA A 1026 -29.61 1.61 44.52
CA ALA A 1026 -30.04 2.59 45.52
C ALA A 1026 -28.93 3.53 45.98
N VAL A 1027 -27.66 3.21 45.69
CA VAL A 1027 -26.54 4.09 46.02
C VAL A 1027 -26.49 5.28 45.07
N SER A 1028 -26.05 6.44 45.55
CA SER A 1028 -26.11 7.72 44.82
C SER A 1028 -25.60 7.62 43.38
N GLY A 1029 -24.44 6.98 43.16
CA GLY A 1029 -23.87 6.89 41.82
C GLY A 1029 -24.61 5.93 40.88
N ALA A 1030 -25.13 4.82 41.40
CA ALA A 1030 -25.93 3.89 40.59
C ALA A 1030 -27.26 4.55 40.21
N HIS A 1031 -27.90 5.23 41.17
CA HIS A 1031 -29.13 5.98 40.93
C HIS A 1031 -28.93 7.08 39.88
N ASN A 1032 -27.89 7.90 40.00
CA ASN A 1032 -27.58 8.94 39.01
C ASN A 1032 -27.31 8.36 37.63
N THR A 1033 -26.57 7.24 37.55
CA THR A 1033 -26.33 6.53 36.28
C THR A 1033 -27.64 6.08 35.65
N ILE A 1034 -28.53 5.49 36.45
CA ILE A 1034 -29.85 5.01 36.02
C ILE A 1034 -30.73 6.15 35.54
N VAL A 1035 -30.84 7.23 36.30
CA VAL A 1035 -31.65 8.42 35.93
C VAL A 1035 -31.14 9.03 34.63
N THR A 1036 -29.82 9.13 34.47
CA THR A 1036 -29.19 9.69 33.27
C THR A 1036 -29.37 8.79 32.05
N ALA A 1037 -29.24 7.47 32.22
CA ALA A 1037 -29.52 6.48 31.17
C ALA A 1037 -30.98 6.56 30.72
N ARG A 1038 -31.92 6.62 31.67
CA ARG A 1038 -33.36 6.80 31.43
C ARG A 1038 -33.69 8.13 30.76
N ALA A 1039 -32.83 9.13 30.88
CA ALA A 1039 -32.95 10.40 30.16
C ALA A 1039 -32.46 10.34 28.70
N GLY A 1040 -32.11 9.15 28.19
CA GLY A 1040 -31.68 8.95 26.80
C GLY A 1040 -30.24 9.40 26.52
N LYS A 1041 -29.41 9.50 27.56
CA LYS A 1041 -27.99 9.84 27.42
C LYS A 1041 -27.16 8.59 27.08
N ASP A 1042 -26.00 8.81 26.49
CA ASP A 1042 -25.05 7.76 26.13
C ASP A 1042 -24.32 7.18 27.35
N LEU A 1043 -23.58 6.09 27.13
CA LEU A 1043 -22.87 5.33 28.16
C LEU A 1043 -21.92 6.22 28.96
N VAL A 1044 -21.13 7.06 28.28
CA VAL A 1044 -20.10 7.87 28.91
C VAL A 1044 -20.75 8.94 29.77
N SER A 1045 -21.74 9.66 29.23
CA SER A 1045 -22.50 10.66 29.99
C SER A 1045 -23.16 10.06 31.24
N SER A 1046 -23.78 8.88 31.10
CA SER A 1046 -24.48 8.20 32.21
C SER A 1046 -23.53 7.70 33.27
N LEU A 1047 -22.42 7.07 32.87
CA LEU A 1047 -21.36 6.64 33.77
C LEU A 1047 -20.76 7.82 34.52
N CYS A 1048 -20.37 8.89 33.81
CA CYS A 1048 -19.80 10.10 34.43
C CYS A 1048 -20.77 10.73 35.45
N SER A 1049 -22.06 10.79 35.14
CA SER A 1049 -23.09 11.29 36.07
C SER A 1049 -23.11 10.50 37.39
N GLY A 1050 -22.96 9.19 37.32
CA GLY A 1050 -22.80 8.33 38.50
C GLY A 1050 -21.47 8.51 39.22
N LEU A 1051 -20.36 8.52 38.48
CA LEU A 1051 -19.02 8.64 39.04
C LEU A 1051 -18.78 9.98 39.75
N LEU A 1052 -19.39 11.06 39.28
CA LEU A 1052 -19.32 12.39 39.92
C LEU A 1052 -19.99 12.44 41.30
N THR A 1053 -20.74 11.41 41.68
CA THR A 1053 -21.24 11.27 43.06
C THR A 1053 -20.22 10.67 44.02
N ILE A 1054 -19.16 10.04 43.49
CA ILE A 1054 -18.10 9.43 44.29
C ILE A 1054 -17.24 10.56 44.89
N GLY A 1055 -17.12 10.57 46.22
CA GLY A 1055 -16.48 11.63 46.99
C GLY A 1055 -16.61 11.39 48.49
N PRO A 1056 -16.51 12.41 49.35
CA PRO A 1056 -16.35 12.23 50.80
C PRO A 1056 -17.54 11.52 51.49
N ARG A 1057 -18.75 11.58 50.91
CA ARG A 1057 -19.95 10.94 51.46
C ARG A 1057 -20.28 9.58 50.84
N PHE A 1058 -19.83 9.33 49.61
CA PHE A 1058 -20.10 8.09 48.88
C PHE A 1058 -18.79 7.61 48.23
N GLY A 1059 -18.23 6.49 48.70
CA GLY A 1059 -16.96 5.94 48.19
C GLY A 1059 -15.68 6.49 48.83
N GLY A 1060 -15.72 7.64 49.53
CA GLY A 1060 -14.55 8.23 50.21
C GLY A 1060 -14.10 7.55 51.50
N ALA A 1061 -14.81 6.52 51.97
CA ALA A 1061 -14.53 5.89 53.26
C ALA A 1061 -13.22 5.08 53.28
N LEU A 1062 -12.71 4.65 52.12
CA LEU A 1062 -11.50 3.82 52.03
C LEU A 1062 -10.24 4.63 52.39
N ASP A 1063 -10.03 5.78 51.75
CA ASP A 1063 -8.86 6.64 51.99
C ASP A 1063 -8.81 7.16 53.44
N ASP A 1064 -9.95 7.57 53.98
CA ASP A 1064 -10.04 8.09 55.35
C ASP A 1064 -9.81 6.99 56.38
N ALA A 1065 -10.36 5.79 56.18
CA ALA A 1065 -10.09 4.65 57.04
C ALA A 1065 -8.61 4.23 56.98
N ALA A 1066 -8.01 4.21 55.78
CA ALA A 1066 -6.59 3.87 55.60
C ALA A 1066 -5.68 4.79 56.42
N ARG A 1067 -5.86 6.11 56.28
CA ARG A 1067 -5.09 7.11 57.02
C ARG A 1067 -5.33 7.03 58.53
N MET A 1068 -6.59 7.00 58.96
CA MET A 1068 -6.95 6.97 60.39
C MET A 1068 -6.31 5.79 61.12
N PHE A 1069 -6.39 4.58 60.54
CA PHE A 1069 -5.82 3.38 61.15
C PHE A 1069 -4.29 3.31 61.02
N ALA A 1070 -3.73 3.72 59.87
CA ALA A 1070 -2.29 3.73 59.66
C ALA A 1070 -1.56 4.69 60.61
N ASP A 1071 -2.12 5.89 60.84
CA ASP A 1071 -1.57 6.89 61.76
C ASP A 1071 -1.70 6.45 63.22
N ALA A 1072 -2.85 5.87 63.58
CA ALA A 1072 -3.07 5.34 64.92
C ALA A 1072 -2.07 4.23 65.25
N GLN A 1073 -1.96 3.23 64.36
CA GLN A 1073 -1.01 2.14 64.53
C GLN A 1073 0.45 2.65 64.54
N GLY A 1074 0.80 3.57 63.63
CA GLY A 1074 2.15 4.16 63.54
C GLY A 1074 2.56 5.01 64.73
N SER A 1075 1.59 5.66 65.42
CA SER A 1075 1.84 6.45 66.63
C SER A 1075 2.09 5.60 67.89
N GLY A 1076 1.84 4.29 67.84
CA GLY A 1076 2.00 3.36 68.96
C GLY A 1076 0.93 3.48 70.05
N VAL A 1077 -0.14 4.25 69.84
CA VAL A 1077 -1.26 4.37 70.80
C VAL A 1077 -2.05 3.07 70.89
N ALA A 1078 -2.36 2.60 72.10
CA ALA A 1078 -3.14 1.37 72.27
C ALA A 1078 -4.58 1.54 71.71
N PRO A 1079 -5.20 0.49 71.11
CA PRO A 1079 -6.54 0.55 70.52
C PRO A 1079 -7.60 1.16 71.45
N LYS A 1080 -7.55 0.83 72.75
CA LYS A 1080 -8.47 1.35 73.76
C LYS A 1080 -8.35 2.88 73.92
N ASP A 1081 -7.13 3.38 74.05
CA ASP A 1081 -6.85 4.79 74.27
C ASP A 1081 -7.19 5.62 73.01
N TRP A 1082 -6.98 5.05 71.84
CA TRP A 1082 -7.37 5.66 70.57
C TRP A 1082 -8.89 5.78 70.42
N ILE A 1083 -9.65 4.74 70.76
CA ILE A 1083 -11.12 4.78 70.77
C ILE A 1083 -11.63 5.86 71.74
N GLU A 1084 -11.02 5.99 72.91
CA GLU A 1084 -11.35 7.05 73.87
C GLU A 1084 -11.04 8.45 73.32
N LYS A 1085 -9.91 8.62 72.63
CA LYS A 1085 -9.55 9.87 71.93
C LYS A 1085 -10.58 10.23 70.85
N MET A 1086 -10.99 9.28 70.02
CA MET A 1086 -12.01 9.48 68.97
C MET A 1086 -13.37 9.86 69.59
N LYS A 1087 -13.75 9.21 70.69
CA LYS A 1087 -14.97 9.56 71.44
C LYS A 1087 -14.90 10.98 72.02
N LYS A 1088 -13.77 11.36 72.63
CA LYS A 1088 -13.57 12.71 73.22
C LYS A 1088 -13.59 13.81 72.16
N SER A 1089 -13.11 13.52 70.95
CA SER A 1089 -13.13 14.44 69.80
C SER A 1089 -14.45 14.40 69.02
N ASN A 1090 -15.44 13.62 69.46
CA ASN A 1090 -16.73 13.43 68.80
C ASN A 1090 -16.62 12.98 67.33
N GLN A 1091 -15.59 12.17 67.02
CA GLN A 1091 -15.34 11.62 65.70
C GLN A 1091 -15.71 10.12 65.67
N LEU A 1092 -16.44 9.71 64.64
CA LEU A 1092 -16.67 8.29 64.36
C LEU A 1092 -15.42 7.69 63.73
N ILE A 1093 -15.18 6.40 64.00
CA ILE A 1093 -14.06 5.66 63.43
C ILE A 1093 -14.46 5.21 62.02
N MET A 1094 -13.83 5.77 60.99
CA MET A 1094 -14.06 5.38 59.60
C MET A 1094 -13.70 3.91 59.40
N GLY A 1095 -14.51 3.18 58.63
CA GLY A 1095 -14.34 1.74 58.43
C GLY A 1095 -14.94 0.84 59.53
N ILE A 1096 -15.51 1.41 60.61
CA ILE A 1096 -16.19 0.66 61.68
C ILE A 1096 -17.70 0.90 61.63
N GLY A 1097 -18.47 -0.19 61.63
CA GLY A 1097 -19.92 -0.18 61.71
C GLY A 1097 -20.60 -0.69 60.44
N HIS A 1098 -21.69 -1.44 60.66
CA HIS A 1098 -22.55 -1.93 59.59
C HIS A 1098 -24.03 -1.80 59.99
N ARG A 1099 -24.92 -1.56 59.01
CA ARG A 1099 -26.38 -1.42 59.23
C ARG A 1099 -27.04 -2.74 59.68
N ILE A 1100 -26.72 -3.84 58.99
CA ILE A 1100 -27.33 -5.18 59.20
C ILE A 1100 -26.36 -6.22 59.81
N LYS A 1101 -25.13 -6.35 59.27
CA LYS A 1101 -24.12 -7.33 59.69
C LYS A 1101 -23.59 -7.08 61.11
N SER A 1102 -23.18 -8.16 61.76
CA SER A 1102 -22.71 -8.19 63.15
C SER A 1102 -21.74 -9.36 63.36
N LEU A 1103 -21.17 -9.52 64.57
CA LEU A 1103 -20.31 -10.66 64.87
C LEU A 1103 -20.98 -12.04 64.63
N ALA A 1104 -22.29 -12.15 64.85
CA ALA A 1104 -23.03 -13.39 64.62
C ALA A 1104 -23.44 -13.59 63.14
N ASN A 1105 -23.38 -12.55 62.33
CA ASN A 1105 -23.70 -12.55 60.90
C ASN A 1105 -22.64 -11.72 60.15
N PRO A 1106 -21.45 -12.28 59.90
CA PRO A 1106 -20.33 -11.54 59.33
C PRO A 1106 -20.58 -11.10 57.88
N ASP A 1107 -19.98 -9.98 57.49
CA ASP A 1107 -19.91 -9.58 56.08
C ASP A 1107 -18.93 -10.50 55.34
N GLN A 1108 -19.44 -11.29 54.40
CA GLN A 1108 -18.63 -12.27 53.66
C GLN A 1108 -17.52 -11.61 52.84
N ARG A 1109 -17.70 -10.35 52.38
CA ARG A 1109 -16.64 -9.63 51.66
C ARG A 1109 -15.46 -9.33 52.58
N VAL A 1110 -15.75 -8.97 53.84
CA VAL A 1110 -14.73 -8.74 54.87
C VAL A 1110 -13.98 -10.04 55.17
N GLU A 1111 -14.69 -11.16 55.33
CA GLU A 1111 -14.05 -12.46 55.57
C GLU A 1111 -13.13 -12.90 54.42
N ILE A 1112 -13.54 -12.67 53.16
CA ILE A 1112 -12.73 -12.97 51.97
C ILE A 1112 -11.45 -12.13 51.92
N ILE A 1113 -11.57 -10.80 52.10
CA ILE A 1113 -10.43 -9.87 52.05
C ILE A 1113 -9.47 -10.12 53.21
N LYS A 1114 -10.01 -10.21 54.44
CA LYS A 1114 -9.25 -10.50 55.66
C LYS A 1114 -8.55 -11.85 55.57
N GLY A 1115 -9.24 -12.89 55.12
CA GLY A 1115 -8.70 -14.24 54.98
C GLY A 1115 -7.56 -14.29 53.97
N PHE A 1116 -7.68 -13.58 52.86
CA PHE A 1116 -6.60 -13.47 51.87
C PHE A 1116 -5.38 -12.74 52.44
N ALA A 1117 -5.58 -11.56 53.05
CA ALA A 1117 -4.50 -10.77 53.62
C ALA A 1117 -3.72 -11.56 54.69
N LYS A 1118 -4.43 -12.22 55.63
CA LYS A 1118 -3.82 -13.04 56.68
C LYS A 1118 -3.04 -14.25 56.17
N LYS A 1119 -3.45 -14.80 55.03
CA LYS A 1119 -2.82 -16.00 54.45
C LYS A 1119 -1.60 -15.65 53.59
N HIS A 1120 -1.62 -14.51 52.90
CA HIS A 1120 -0.67 -14.21 51.82
C HIS A 1120 0.26 -13.03 52.09
N PHE A 1121 -0.06 -12.12 53.02
CA PHE A 1121 0.81 -10.98 53.28
C PHE A 1121 1.88 -11.33 54.31
N ASN A 1122 3.06 -10.72 54.16
CA ASN A 1122 4.19 -10.96 55.06
C ASN A 1122 3.88 -10.47 56.48
N ASN A 1123 3.30 -9.27 56.60
CA ASN A 1123 2.93 -8.65 57.87
C ASN A 1123 1.60 -7.93 57.72
N THR A 1124 0.77 -7.95 58.76
CA THR A 1124 -0.56 -7.28 58.77
C THR A 1124 -0.80 -6.40 60.01
N PRO A 1125 0.16 -5.55 60.42
CA PRO A 1125 0.08 -4.80 61.68
C PRO A 1125 -1.07 -3.80 61.74
N VAL A 1126 -1.45 -3.17 60.63
CA VAL A 1126 -2.55 -2.20 60.60
C VAL A 1126 -3.89 -2.94 60.64
N LEU A 1127 -4.03 -4.06 59.93
CA LEU A 1127 -5.18 -4.95 60.02
C LEU A 1127 -5.33 -5.56 61.43
N ASP A 1128 -4.24 -6.00 62.06
CA ASP A 1128 -4.25 -6.50 63.44
C ASP A 1128 -4.72 -5.44 64.44
N TYR A 1129 -4.22 -4.22 64.27
CA TYR A 1129 -4.67 -3.08 65.05
C TYR A 1129 -6.18 -2.81 64.85
N ALA A 1130 -6.65 -2.84 63.61
CA ALA A 1130 -8.06 -2.65 63.28
C ALA A 1130 -8.97 -3.76 63.85
N LEU A 1131 -8.52 -5.02 63.85
CA LEU A 1131 -9.23 -6.14 64.47
C LEU A 1131 -9.26 -6.02 66.01
N ALA A 1132 -8.19 -5.50 66.62
CA ALA A 1132 -8.19 -5.21 68.05
C ALA A 1132 -9.16 -4.06 68.40
N VAL A 1133 -9.26 -3.03 67.53
CA VAL A 1133 -10.28 -1.98 67.63
C VAL A 1133 -11.69 -2.57 67.52
N GLU A 1134 -11.94 -3.43 66.54
CA GLU A 1134 -13.21 -4.13 66.34
C GLU A 1134 -13.63 -4.92 67.58
N GLN A 1135 -12.72 -5.68 68.21
CA GLN A 1135 -13.00 -6.43 69.43
C GLN A 1135 -13.50 -5.53 70.58
N ILE A 1136 -13.05 -4.27 70.63
CA ILE A 1136 -13.46 -3.31 71.66
C ILE A 1136 -14.78 -2.62 71.25
N THR A 1137 -14.96 -2.25 69.99
CA THR A 1137 -16.18 -1.57 69.52
C THR A 1137 -17.39 -2.48 69.51
N THR A 1138 -17.21 -3.76 69.17
CA THR A 1138 -18.29 -4.76 69.14
C THR A 1138 -18.82 -5.11 70.53
N ARG A 1139 -18.01 -4.97 71.59
CA ARG A 1139 -18.48 -5.04 72.99
C ARG A 1139 -19.44 -3.91 73.36
N LYS A 1140 -19.40 -2.77 72.65
CA LYS A 1140 -20.36 -1.67 72.85
C LYS A 1140 -21.66 -1.91 72.10
N ARG A 1141 -21.58 -2.34 70.84
CA ARG A 1141 -22.72 -2.79 70.02
C ARG A 1141 -22.25 -3.83 69.02
N ALA A 1142 -22.98 -4.94 68.91
CA ALA A 1142 -22.59 -6.09 68.09
C ALA A 1142 -22.43 -5.79 66.58
N ASN A 1143 -23.01 -4.69 66.08
CA ASN A 1143 -22.92 -4.27 64.68
C ASN A 1143 -21.79 -3.26 64.39
N LEU A 1144 -20.98 -2.89 65.39
CA LEU A 1144 -19.78 -2.05 65.22
C LEU A 1144 -18.57 -2.88 64.81
N ILE A 1145 -18.75 -3.69 63.76
CA ILE A 1145 -17.74 -4.55 63.12
C ILE A 1145 -16.87 -3.76 62.14
N LEU A 1146 -15.70 -4.29 61.78
CA LEU A 1146 -14.90 -3.78 60.66
C LEU A 1146 -15.66 -4.03 59.35
N ASN A 1147 -16.00 -2.96 58.63
CA ASN A 1147 -16.73 -3.09 57.36
C ASN A 1147 -15.77 -3.33 56.18
N VAL A 1148 -16.32 -3.60 54.99
CA VAL A 1148 -15.52 -3.94 53.80
C VAL A 1148 -14.58 -2.80 53.40
N ASP A 1149 -15.03 -1.55 53.49
CA ASP A 1149 -14.21 -0.36 53.17
C ASP A 1149 -13.02 -0.25 54.11
N GLY A 1150 -13.26 -0.41 55.42
CA GLY A 1150 -12.21 -0.42 56.45
C GLY A 1150 -11.25 -1.60 56.29
N CYS A 1151 -11.76 -2.79 55.98
CA CYS A 1151 -10.95 -3.99 55.80
C CYS A 1151 -10.05 -3.90 54.55
N ILE A 1152 -10.57 -3.41 53.42
CA ILE A 1152 -9.78 -3.14 52.21
C ILE A 1152 -8.73 -2.09 52.51
N ALA A 1153 -9.10 -0.99 53.17
CA ALA A 1153 -8.22 0.12 53.47
C ALA A 1153 -6.99 -0.32 54.27
N VAL A 1154 -7.20 -0.94 55.45
CA VAL A 1154 -6.08 -1.36 56.32
C VAL A 1154 -5.24 -2.47 55.69
N SER A 1155 -5.87 -3.38 54.95
CA SER A 1155 -5.15 -4.46 54.25
C SER A 1155 -4.33 -3.90 53.08
N PHE A 1156 -4.84 -2.91 52.34
CA PHE A 1156 -4.07 -2.25 51.28
C PHE A 1156 -2.84 -1.53 51.83
N VAL A 1157 -2.97 -0.84 52.98
CA VAL A 1157 -1.83 -0.24 53.69
C VAL A 1157 -0.79 -1.29 54.07
N ASP A 1158 -1.22 -2.41 54.65
CA ASP A 1158 -0.32 -3.50 55.00
C ASP A 1158 0.34 -4.12 53.76
N MET A 1159 -0.39 -4.28 52.66
CA MET A 1159 0.13 -4.78 51.38
C MET A 1159 1.27 -3.88 50.88
N ILE A 1160 1.03 -2.58 50.72
CA ILE A 1160 2.05 -1.68 50.16
C ILE A 1160 3.26 -1.54 51.10
N ARG A 1161 3.05 -1.52 52.42
CA ARG A 1161 4.15 -1.43 53.40
C ARG A 1161 4.97 -2.71 53.52
N SER A 1162 4.38 -3.88 53.26
CA SER A 1162 5.05 -5.18 53.48
C SER A 1162 5.47 -5.90 52.20
N CYS A 1163 5.08 -5.40 51.01
CA CYS A 1163 5.41 -6.02 49.74
C CYS A 1163 6.86 -5.85 49.28
N GLY A 1164 7.63 -5.00 49.97
CA GLY A 1164 9.03 -4.72 49.65
C GLY A 1164 9.23 -3.86 48.40
N ALA A 1165 8.16 -3.43 47.76
CA ALA A 1165 8.20 -2.66 46.52
C ALA A 1165 8.15 -1.14 46.73
N PHE A 1166 8.00 -0.62 47.94
CA PHE A 1166 7.90 0.82 48.20
C PHE A 1166 8.66 1.21 49.47
N SER A 1167 9.22 2.43 49.50
CA SER A 1167 9.67 3.04 50.76
C SER A 1167 8.46 3.44 51.62
N LYS A 1168 8.71 3.81 52.88
CA LYS A 1168 7.64 4.30 53.76
C LYS A 1168 7.04 5.60 53.21
N GLU A 1169 7.89 6.50 52.74
CA GLU A 1169 7.50 7.77 52.14
C GLU A 1169 6.65 7.53 50.88
N GLU A 1170 7.05 6.61 50.01
CA GLU A 1170 6.26 6.23 48.82
C GLU A 1170 4.90 5.64 49.20
N CYS A 1171 4.82 4.82 50.26
CA CYS A 1171 3.54 4.29 50.76
C CYS A 1171 2.62 5.42 51.26
N ASP A 1172 3.17 6.37 52.00
CA ASP A 1172 2.42 7.49 52.56
C ASP A 1172 1.96 8.44 51.44
N ASP A 1173 2.79 8.67 50.42
CA ASP A 1173 2.44 9.40 49.20
C ASP A 1173 1.30 8.72 48.42
N LEU A 1174 1.36 7.40 48.21
CA LEU A 1174 0.30 6.65 47.51
C LEU A 1174 -1.06 6.77 48.22
N MET A 1175 -1.06 6.80 49.55
CA MET A 1175 -2.27 7.06 50.32
C MET A 1175 -2.74 8.51 50.18
N ALA A 1176 -1.81 9.48 50.22
CA ALA A 1176 -2.13 10.89 50.06
C ALA A 1176 -2.69 11.23 48.67
N PHE A 1177 -2.21 10.55 47.62
CA PHE A 1177 -2.69 10.72 46.23
C PHE A 1177 -4.06 10.10 45.96
N GLY A 1178 -4.60 9.32 46.91
CA GLY A 1178 -5.92 8.72 46.82
C GLY A 1178 -6.01 7.50 45.91
N CYS A 1179 -5.00 6.63 45.93
CA CYS A 1179 -4.99 5.40 45.13
C CYS A 1179 -6.18 4.47 45.44
N LEU A 1180 -6.62 4.42 46.71
CA LEU A 1180 -7.75 3.60 47.15
C LEU A 1180 -9.10 4.14 46.61
N ASN A 1181 -9.29 5.45 46.58
CA ASN A 1181 -10.38 6.11 45.84
C ASN A 1181 -10.33 5.74 44.35
N GLY A 1182 -9.14 5.73 43.74
CA GLY A 1182 -8.95 5.26 42.36
C GLY A 1182 -9.45 3.83 42.14
N LEU A 1183 -9.10 2.89 43.04
CA LEU A 1183 -9.56 1.50 42.99
C LEU A 1183 -11.08 1.39 43.17
N PHE A 1184 -11.67 2.18 44.06
CA PHE A 1184 -13.11 2.22 44.25
C PHE A 1184 -13.84 2.75 43.01
N VAL A 1185 -13.35 3.83 42.40
CA VAL A 1185 -13.89 4.40 41.16
C VAL A 1185 -13.81 3.38 40.02
N LEU A 1186 -12.65 2.74 39.84
CA LEU A 1186 -12.44 1.75 38.78
C LEU A 1186 -13.34 0.53 38.96
N GLY A 1187 -13.41 -0.02 40.19
CA GLY A 1187 -14.32 -1.12 40.51
C GLY A 1187 -15.77 -0.74 40.28
N ARG A 1188 -16.23 0.36 40.86
CA ARG A 1188 -17.63 0.81 40.78
C ARG A 1188 -18.10 1.13 39.36
N SER A 1189 -17.18 1.54 38.49
CA SER A 1189 -17.48 1.78 37.07
C SER A 1189 -18.06 0.54 36.39
N ILE A 1190 -17.64 -0.66 36.80
CA ILE A 1190 -18.16 -1.95 36.29
C ILE A 1190 -19.67 -2.04 36.54
N GLY A 1191 -20.10 -1.80 37.79
CA GLY A 1191 -21.51 -1.82 38.17
C GLY A 1191 -22.34 -0.72 37.51
N PHE A 1192 -21.81 0.50 37.39
CA PHE A 1192 -22.51 1.61 36.77
C PHE A 1192 -22.73 1.38 35.27
N ILE A 1193 -21.72 0.86 34.54
CA ILE A 1193 -21.90 0.42 33.15
C ILE A 1193 -22.96 -0.68 33.09
N GLY A 1194 -22.93 -1.64 34.02
CA GLY A 1194 -23.96 -2.67 34.16
C GLY A 1194 -25.36 -2.08 34.29
N HIS A 1195 -25.56 -1.09 35.15
CA HIS A 1195 -26.83 -0.39 35.32
C HIS A 1195 -27.27 0.38 34.07
N TYR A 1196 -26.36 1.10 33.39
CA TYR A 1196 -26.67 1.78 32.13
C TYR A 1196 -27.21 0.78 31.08
N LEU A 1197 -26.47 -0.31 30.85
CA LEU A 1197 -26.86 -1.35 29.90
C LEU A 1197 -28.17 -2.02 30.30
N ASP A 1198 -28.39 -2.22 31.60
CA ASP A 1198 -29.62 -2.77 32.15
C ASP A 1198 -30.81 -1.85 31.88
N GLN A 1199 -30.69 -0.53 32.10
CA GLN A 1199 -31.79 0.41 31.81
C GLN A 1199 -32.16 0.46 30.33
N LEU A 1200 -31.17 0.40 29.43
CA LEU A 1200 -31.41 0.30 27.99
C LEU A 1200 -32.11 -1.02 27.63
N ARG A 1201 -31.65 -2.14 28.19
CA ARG A 1201 -32.26 -3.46 27.99
C ARG A 1201 -33.71 -3.49 28.50
N LEU A 1202 -33.96 -2.88 29.65
CA LEU A 1202 -35.28 -2.75 30.26
C LEU A 1202 -36.17 -1.69 29.59
N LYS A 1203 -35.65 -0.95 28.61
CA LYS A 1203 -36.36 0.13 27.87
C LYS A 1203 -37.04 1.11 28.83
N GLN A 1204 -36.36 1.50 29.90
CA GLN A 1204 -36.95 2.30 30.96
C GLN A 1204 -37.18 3.75 30.50
N PRO A 1205 -38.39 4.31 30.66
CA PRO A 1205 -38.72 5.66 30.20
C PRO A 1205 -38.07 6.72 31.11
N LEU A 1206 -38.09 7.97 30.66
CA LEU A 1206 -37.61 9.13 31.43
C LEU A 1206 -38.11 9.10 32.88
N TYR A 1207 -37.19 9.25 33.82
CA TYR A 1207 -37.52 9.36 35.23
C TYR A 1207 -37.85 10.81 35.61
N ARG A 1208 -38.98 11.01 36.30
CA ARG A 1208 -39.33 12.26 36.97
C ARG A 1208 -39.61 11.95 38.43
N HIS A 1209 -38.94 12.66 39.34
CA HIS A 1209 -39.11 12.41 40.77
C HIS A 1209 -40.54 12.79 41.21
N PRO A 1210 -41.22 11.93 41.99
CA PRO A 1210 -42.57 12.21 42.50
C PRO A 1210 -42.63 13.46 43.37
N TRP A 1211 -43.74 14.19 43.34
CA TRP A 1211 -43.89 15.44 44.11
C TRP A 1211 -44.15 15.22 45.59
N ASP A 1212 -44.73 14.08 45.97
CA ASP A 1212 -44.98 13.67 47.35
C ASP A 1212 -43.71 13.32 48.13
N ASP A 1213 -42.59 13.08 47.45
CA ASP A 1213 -41.25 12.89 48.05
C ASP A 1213 -40.46 14.22 48.16
N ILE A 1214 -41.08 15.36 47.79
CA ILE A 1214 -40.46 16.69 47.81
C ILE A 1214 -41.24 17.64 48.74
N THR A 1215 -40.61 18.07 49.84
CA THR A 1215 -41.18 19.12 50.69
C THR A 1215 -40.92 20.51 50.10
N TYR A 1216 -41.94 21.14 49.55
CA TYR A 1216 -41.90 22.53 49.08
C TYR A 1216 -42.16 23.49 50.26
N ILE A 1217 -41.09 24.00 50.88
CA ILE A 1217 -41.20 25.02 51.94
C ILE A 1217 -41.37 26.40 51.29
N GLN A 1218 -42.62 26.81 51.04
CA GLN A 1218 -42.94 28.12 50.45
C GLN A 1218 -42.73 29.31 51.41
N GLU A 1219 -42.59 29.09 52.72
CA GLU A 1219 -42.50 30.14 53.75
C GLU A 1219 -41.15 30.89 53.81
N LEU A 1220 -40.13 30.49 53.02
CA LEU A 1220 -38.88 31.23 52.82
C LEU A 1220 -38.88 32.13 51.56
N ALA A 1221 -39.98 32.13 50.79
CA ALA A 1221 -40.18 33.02 49.64
C ALA A 1221 -41.11 34.20 50.01
N GLY A 1222 -40.84 34.85 51.14
CA GLY A 1222 -41.58 36.02 51.61
C GLY A 1222 -40.92 37.34 51.19
N GLN A 1223 -41.17 37.76 49.94
CA GLN A 1223 -41.26 39.13 49.38
C GLN A 1223 -41.06 39.03 47.85
N GLY A 1224 -42.11 39.33 47.08
CA GLY A 1224 -42.27 39.00 45.64
C GLY A 1224 -41.46 39.86 44.65
N PRO A 1225 -41.98 40.24 43.46
CA PRO A 1225 -43.40 40.52 43.17
C PRO A 1225 -43.90 40.07 41.77
N GLU A 1226 -45.14 40.52 41.49
CA GLU A 1226 -45.70 40.92 40.18
C GLU A 1226 -44.72 41.17 39.03
#